data_AF-A0A7R9E3G8-F1
#
_entry.id   AF-A0A7R9E3G8-F1
#
_cell.length_a   1.000
_cell.length_b   1.000
_cell.length_c   1.000
_cell.angle_alpha   90.00
_cell.angle_beta   90.00
_cell.angle_gamma   90.00
#
_symmetry.space_group_name_H-M   'P 1'
#
loop_
_entity.id
_entity.type
_entity.pdbx_description
1 polymer ?
#
loop_
_entity_poly.entity_id
_entity_poly.type
_entity_poly.pdbx_seq_one_letter_code
_entity_poly.pdbx_strand_id
1 'polypeptide(L)'
;MTLRVYIGKGLVDLLSLAMFDFQNQTRSGYEPINDELVHTTIIADRSPGESRQIRYFHLHHVKYVWDNENASFSRLLGLEGEKYTIAQLLDHSQGLTLQEQQQKLQLYGKNVIDIEVKSYWTLFVEEVFNPFYVFQIFSVILWSLDDYYYYASCVLVLSAISIITSLIQTKKQSLALYDLVASSNAHTVTVCYRDGHCKIVEADLLVPGDRILIPPHGCHMTCDALLLSGNCIVNESMLTGECVPVTKTPPSHSDEIYDPNFHKRHTLFSGTHVIQTRFYGNNKADIETILLRTLDIVTIVVPPALPAAMTCKLAFCKTIADECQPFLQRFQTSKPMTPYLFEAVEKLLRYLMNRCVKPDLMKCTGPKLLSIDTKKSENLILSKNIDIGFATKRLLGETAITVTERQKLEFIHECRSMLTTMIAKLQEKSPLKQKAVRGLSSLDPCVIQHSPQLAQKRFSFLLEELNHANIINDVLAENAKKEYLHFCNLKKSELQEIFRPCDQFSDEVGLDTIYGSFLIGEANYKHLWEVIKICLVLSHGNATVEGGFSVNKSLLVENMHEKTVIAQRHIHDEIQEAGGIKNIHISKKMLDYVRGARKRYHEYLEMKKQEKSEKDKKKAEKRKLDIQVKDLEGKRKKLMMATEEKREAIEVELQELKKKQASLY
;
A
#
# COMPACT_ATOMS: atom_id res chain seq x y z
N MET A 1 -17.79 -9.25 15.06
CA MET A 1 -18.09 -8.26 14.00
C MET A 1 -16.86 -7.63 13.32
N THR A 2 -15.64 -7.69 13.88
CA THR A 2 -14.52 -6.81 13.43
C THR A 2 -13.39 -7.48 12.64
N LEU A 3 -13.40 -8.80 12.43
CA LEU A 3 -12.16 -9.52 12.10
C LEU A 3 -11.81 -9.68 10.63
N ARG A 4 -12.79 -9.78 9.72
CA ARG A 4 -12.51 -9.92 8.27
C ARG A 4 -12.04 -8.61 7.64
N VAL A 5 -12.67 -7.49 8.03
CA VAL A 5 -12.33 -6.13 7.55
C VAL A 5 -10.91 -5.75 7.99
N TYR A 6 -10.48 -6.14 9.19
CA TYR A 6 -9.14 -5.83 9.69
C TYR A 6 -8.02 -6.65 9.04
N ILE A 7 -8.31 -7.85 8.54
CA ILE A 7 -7.33 -8.73 7.90
C ILE A 7 -7.21 -8.43 6.42
N GLY A 8 -8.33 -8.31 5.68
CA GLY A 8 -8.31 -7.97 4.25
C GLY A 8 -7.77 -6.56 4.00
N LYS A 9 -8.33 -5.55 4.71
CA LYS A 9 -7.83 -4.17 4.64
C LYS A 9 -6.43 -4.05 5.25
N GLY A 10 -6.14 -4.81 6.30
CA GLY A 10 -4.82 -4.86 6.91
C GLY A 10 -3.74 -5.46 6.01
N LEU A 11 -4.03 -6.48 5.21
CA LEU A 11 -3.09 -7.09 4.25
C LEU A 11 -2.81 -6.17 3.07
N VAL A 12 -3.86 -5.54 2.52
CA VAL A 12 -3.73 -4.58 1.41
C VAL A 12 -3.02 -3.31 1.88
N ASP A 13 -3.43 -2.72 3.00
CA ASP A 13 -2.75 -1.56 3.60
C ASP A 13 -1.30 -1.91 3.99
N LEU A 14 -0.99 -3.15 4.40
CA LEU A 14 0.38 -3.55 4.70
C LEU A 14 1.26 -3.64 3.46
N LEU A 15 0.72 -4.20 2.37
CA LEU A 15 1.44 -4.29 1.11
C LEU A 15 1.68 -2.89 0.55
N SER A 16 0.71 -1.98 0.66
CA SER A 16 0.87 -0.58 0.27
C SER A 16 1.85 0.20 1.17
N LEU A 17 1.79 0.04 2.51
CA LEU A 17 2.70 0.72 3.44
C LEU A 17 4.14 0.20 3.33
N ALA A 18 4.31 -1.12 3.15
CA ALA A 18 5.61 -1.74 2.95
C ALA A 18 6.21 -1.38 1.59
N MET A 19 5.40 -1.10 0.56
CA MET A 19 5.88 -0.57 -0.71
C MET A 19 6.26 0.92 -0.62
N PHE A 20 5.59 1.70 0.23
CA PHE A 20 5.84 3.13 0.42
C PHE A 20 7.10 3.43 1.25
N ASP A 21 7.32 2.73 2.37
CA ASP A 21 8.55 2.87 3.18
C ASP A 21 9.82 2.45 2.42
N PHE A 22 9.63 1.60 1.40
CA PHE A 22 10.68 1.05 0.58
C PHE A 22 11.24 2.00 -0.48
N GLN A 23 10.48 3.05 -0.85
CA GLN A 23 10.91 4.08 -1.80
C GLN A 23 11.67 5.23 -1.13
N ASN A 24 11.55 5.41 0.20
CA ASN A 24 12.00 6.65 0.87
C ASN A 24 13.44 6.62 1.44
N GLN A 25 14.20 5.53 1.30
CA GLN A 25 15.52 5.38 1.94
C GLN A 25 16.75 5.87 1.15
N THR A 26 16.61 6.48 -0.02
CA THR A 26 17.76 6.80 -0.92
C THR A 26 18.03 8.30 -1.16
N ARG A 27 17.58 9.21 -0.29
CA ARG A 27 17.83 10.67 -0.45
C ARG A 27 18.77 11.25 0.61
N SER A 28 20.08 11.24 0.36
CA SER A 28 21.01 12.22 0.94
C SER A 28 22.39 12.18 0.26
N GLY A 29 22.80 13.28 -0.38
CA GLY A 29 24.15 13.52 -0.88
C GLY A 29 24.18 14.67 -1.89
N TYR A 30 24.80 15.80 -1.55
CA TYR A 30 25.03 16.94 -2.43
C TYR A 30 26.51 16.99 -2.82
N GLU A 31 26.81 17.11 -4.11
CA GLU A 31 28.14 17.47 -4.65
C GLU A 31 28.09 18.80 -5.43
N PRO A 32 29.17 19.60 -5.43
CA PRO A 32 29.24 20.90 -6.12
C PRO A 32 29.53 20.76 -7.64
N ILE A 33 29.14 21.78 -8.41
CA ILE A 33 29.10 21.80 -9.90
C ILE A 33 30.31 22.56 -10.47
N ASN A 34 30.93 22.05 -11.54
CA ASN A 34 31.97 22.71 -12.34
C ASN A 34 31.37 23.63 -13.45
N ASP A 35 32.04 24.75 -13.74
CA ASP A 35 31.62 25.81 -14.68
C ASP A 35 31.57 25.42 -16.18
N GLU A 36 32.05 24.25 -16.60
CA GLU A 36 32.11 23.83 -18.02
C GLU A 36 30.76 23.37 -18.63
N LEU A 37 29.67 23.33 -17.86
CA LEU A 37 28.38 22.75 -18.26
C LEU A 37 27.28 23.76 -18.68
N VAL A 38 27.63 25.04 -18.86
CA VAL A 38 26.63 26.08 -19.18
C VAL A 38 26.38 26.15 -20.69
N HIS A 39 25.18 25.73 -21.12
CA HIS A 39 24.67 25.84 -22.48
C HIS A 39 23.96 27.17 -22.71
N THR A 40 23.85 27.58 -23.97
CA THR A 40 23.20 28.83 -24.37
C THR A 40 22.24 28.59 -25.54
N THR A 41 20.96 28.93 -25.38
CA THR A 41 19.94 28.86 -26.44
C THR A 41 19.36 30.23 -26.72
N ILE A 42 19.07 30.50 -27.99
CA ILE A 42 18.47 31.75 -28.44
C ILE A 42 16.95 31.54 -28.56
N ILE A 43 16.15 32.34 -27.87
CA ILE A 43 14.69 32.35 -28.00
C ILE A 43 14.28 33.60 -28.79
N ALA A 44 13.46 33.41 -29.82
CA ALA A 44 12.87 34.52 -30.57
C ALA A 44 11.76 35.18 -29.74
N ASP A 45 11.83 36.50 -29.52
CA ASP A 45 10.83 37.23 -28.72
C ASP A 45 9.56 37.55 -29.53
N ARG A 46 8.52 38.05 -28.86
CA ARG A 46 7.23 38.45 -29.49
C ARG A 46 7.37 39.65 -30.44
N SER A 47 8.48 40.41 -30.35
CA SER A 47 8.82 41.54 -31.23
C SER A 47 9.67 41.07 -32.42
N PRO A 48 9.36 41.48 -33.67
CA PRO A 48 10.17 41.10 -34.82
C PRO A 48 11.53 41.80 -34.75
N GLY A 49 12.56 41.09 -34.29
CA GLY A 49 13.96 41.53 -34.34
C GLY A 49 14.79 41.34 -33.06
N GLU A 50 14.18 41.04 -31.91
CA GLU A 50 14.92 40.81 -30.66
C GLU A 50 14.98 39.31 -30.34
N SER A 51 16.19 38.78 -30.30
CA SER A 51 16.47 37.39 -29.92
C SER A 51 17.11 37.37 -28.54
N ARG A 52 16.40 36.84 -27.54
CA ARG A 52 16.89 36.79 -26.16
C ARG A 52 17.73 35.52 -25.98
N GLN A 53 19.00 35.71 -25.66
CA GLN A 53 19.92 34.62 -25.41
C GLN A 53 19.80 34.15 -23.95
N ILE A 54 19.35 32.92 -23.74
CA ILE A 54 19.14 32.32 -22.42
C ILE A 54 20.27 31.33 -22.12
N ARG A 55 20.94 31.53 -20.99
CA ARG A 55 21.96 30.61 -20.46
C ARG A 55 21.28 29.60 -19.53
N TYR A 56 21.61 28.32 -19.66
CA TYR A 56 21.08 27.27 -18.80
C TYR A 56 22.08 26.13 -18.65
N PHE A 57 21.94 25.34 -17.59
CA PHE A 57 22.66 24.07 -17.45
C PHE A 57 21.73 23.00 -16.88
N HIS A 58 22.14 21.74 -16.99
CA HIS A 58 21.47 20.61 -16.36
C HIS A 58 22.29 20.12 -15.18
N LEU A 59 21.67 20.04 -14.01
CA LEU A 59 22.27 19.47 -12.81
C LEU A 59 21.32 18.43 -12.23
N HIS A 60 21.82 17.21 -12.01
CA HIS A 60 21.02 16.10 -11.48
C HIS A 60 19.69 15.93 -12.25
N HIS A 61 19.73 16.06 -13.57
CA HIS A 61 18.57 16.01 -14.47
C HIS A 61 17.52 17.13 -14.30
N VAL A 62 17.85 18.20 -13.58
CA VAL A 62 17.01 19.41 -13.46
C VAL A 62 17.63 20.53 -14.30
N LYS A 63 16.80 21.23 -15.08
CA LYS A 63 17.22 22.38 -15.88
C LYS A 63 17.23 23.65 -15.04
N TYR A 64 18.36 24.35 -15.00
CA TYR A 64 18.52 25.63 -14.34
C TYR A 64 18.72 26.73 -15.38
N VAL A 65 17.96 27.81 -15.28
CA VAL A 65 17.98 28.92 -16.22
C VAL A 65 18.52 30.17 -15.53
N TRP A 66 19.33 30.95 -16.25
CA TRP A 66 19.89 32.20 -15.75
C TRP A 66 18.81 33.29 -15.69
N ASP A 67 18.58 33.80 -14.49
CA ASP A 67 17.73 34.96 -14.25
C ASP A 67 18.59 36.24 -14.23
N ASN A 68 18.31 37.15 -15.17
CA ASN A 68 19.02 38.43 -15.27
C ASN A 68 18.65 39.39 -14.14
N GLU A 69 17.47 39.28 -13.53
CA GLU A 69 17.02 40.21 -12.50
C GLU A 69 17.69 39.90 -11.15
N ASN A 70 17.78 38.61 -10.81
CA ASN A 70 18.37 38.14 -9.56
C ASN A 70 19.84 37.71 -9.70
N ALA A 71 20.45 37.87 -10.88
CA ALA A 71 21.82 37.47 -11.22
C ALA A 71 22.18 36.06 -10.70
N SER A 72 21.26 35.12 -10.83
CA SER A 72 21.39 33.77 -10.28
C SER A 72 20.71 32.74 -11.18
N PHE A 73 21.16 31.48 -11.07
CA PHE A 73 20.50 30.37 -11.71
C PHE A 73 19.30 29.91 -10.87
N SER A 74 18.11 30.00 -11.44
CA SER A 74 16.90 29.48 -10.85
C SER A 74 16.49 28.18 -11.52
N ARG A 75 15.88 27.28 -10.76
CA ARG A 75 15.31 26.05 -11.32
C ARG A 75 14.21 26.44 -12.31
N LEU A 76 14.22 25.88 -13.51
CA LEU A 76 13.09 26.01 -14.43
C LEU A 76 11.91 25.25 -13.82
N LEU A 77 10.90 26.00 -13.41
CA LEU A 77 9.66 25.46 -12.88
C LEU A 77 8.59 25.54 -13.96
N GLY A 78 7.69 24.56 -14.00
CA GLY A 78 6.46 24.63 -14.78
C GLY A 78 5.50 25.69 -14.22
N LEU A 79 4.22 25.59 -14.61
CA LEU A 79 3.16 26.51 -14.16
C LEU A 79 2.82 26.37 -12.66
N GLU A 80 3.44 25.44 -11.94
CA GLU A 80 3.25 25.20 -10.51
C GLU A 80 4.19 26.03 -9.62
N GLY A 81 5.34 26.48 -10.16
CA GLY A 81 6.36 27.18 -9.39
C GLY A 81 6.18 28.70 -9.34
N GLU A 82 5.56 29.26 -10.37
CA GLU A 82 5.04 30.62 -10.33
C GLU A 82 3.77 30.58 -9.46
N LYS A 83 3.67 31.44 -8.44
CA LYS A 83 2.58 31.45 -7.45
C LYS A 83 1.24 31.89 -8.08
N TYR A 84 0.73 31.13 -9.04
CA TYR A 84 -0.55 31.39 -9.69
C TYR A 84 -1.70 31.05 -8.76
N THR A 85 -2.72 31.91 -8.78
CA THR A 85 -4.00 31.59 -8.16
C THR A 85 -4.82 30.67 -9.06
N ILE A 86 -5.71 29.89 -8.47
CA ILE A 86 -6.63 29.03 -9.22
C ILE A 86 -7.46 29.86 -10.21
N ALA A 87 -7.89 31.07 -9.83
CA ALA A 87 -8.56 32.01 -10.72
C ALA A 87 -7.71 32.35 -11.95
N GLN A 88 -6.43 32.70 -11.78
CA GLN A 88 -5.52 32.98 -12.90
C GLN A 88 -5.32 31.77 -13.81
N LEU A 89 -5.24 30.56 -13.25
CA LEU A 89 -5.13 29.33 -14.04
C LEU A 89 -6.39 29.03 -14.85
N LEU A 90 -7.57 29.34 -14.32
CA LEU A 90 -8.85 29.19 -15.02
C LEU A 90 -9.09 30.31 -16.05
N ASP A 91 -8.66 31.54 -15.78
CA ASP A 91 -8.82 32.67 -16.71
C ASP A 91 -7.91 32.51 -17.94
N HIS A 92 -6.71 31.94 -17.75
CA HIS A 92 -5.80 31.56 -18.84
C HIS A 92 -6.10 30.19 -19.47
N SER A 93 -7.36 29.71 -19.42
CA SER A 93 -7.76 28.38 -19.90
C SER A 93 -7.93 28.25 -21.41
N GLN A 94 -7.73 29.31 -22.20
CA GLN A 94 -7.96 29.28 -23.65
C GLN A 94 -6.89 28.55 -24.46
N GLY A 95 -5.85 27.99 -23.81
CA GLY A 95 -4.76 27.29 -24.48
C GLY A 95 -3.69 28.23 -25.07
N LEU A 96 -2.62 27.63 -25.59
CA LEU A 96 -1.49 28.33 -26.21
C LEU A 96 -1.74 28.54 -27.72
N THR A 97 -1.06 29.53 -28.30
CA THR A 97 -0.92 29.62 -29.76
C THR A 97 0.22 28.73 -30.24
N LEU A 98 0.24 28.36 -31.52
CA LEU A 98 1.30 27.50 -32.07
C LEU A 98 2.71 28.14 -31.94
N GLN A 99 2.81 29.47 -32.03
CA GLN A 99 4.06 30.20 -31.80
C GLN A 99 4.50 30.16 -30.32
N GLU A 100 3.56 30.39 -29.38
CA GLU A 100 3.83 30.29 -27.94
C GLU A 100 4.27 28.88 -27.55
N GLN A 101 3.62 27.86 -28.13
CA GLN A 101 3.98 26.46 -27.92
C GLN A 101 5.41 26.17 -28.40
N GLN A 102 5.79 26.64 -29.59
CA GLN A 102 7.14 26.46 -30.13
C GLN A 102 8.23 27.15 -29.28
N GLN A 103 7.97 28.37 -28.81
CA GLN A 103 8.87 29.07 -27.89
C GLN A 103 9.04 28.31 -26.57
N LYS A 104 7.93 27.81 -26.00
CA LYS A 104 7.99 26.98 -24.79
C LYS A 104 8.69 25.65 -25.04
N LEU A 105 8.55 25.05 -26.21
CA LEU A 105 9.23 23.80 -26.55
C LEU A 105 10.75 24.01 -26.62
N GLN A 106 11.22 25.17 -27.09
CA GLN A 106 12.64 25.55 -27.03
C GLN A 106 13.13 25.78 -25.59
N LEU A 107 12.27 26.31 -24.72
CA LEU A 107 12.61 26.59 -23.32
C LEU A 107 12.58 25.35 -22.42
N TYR A 108 11.50 24.56 -22.46
CA TYR A 108 11.29 23.39 -21.61
C TYR A 108 11.92 22.12 -22.20
N GLY A 109 12.06 22.05 -23.53
CA GLY A 109 12.47 20.82 -24.21
C GLY A 109 11.30 19.87 -24.46
N LYS A 110 11.60 18.70 -25.02
CA LYS A 110 10.60 17.66 -25.29
C LYS A 110 10.18 16.94 -24.00
N ASN A 111 8.92 16.53 -23.93
CA ASN A 111 8.36 15.69 -22.88
C ASN A 111 8.78 14.22 -23.05
N VAL A 112 10.06 13.92 -22.83
CA VAL A 112 10.61 12.58 -23.00
C VAL A 112 11.38 12.17 -21.75
N ILE A 113 11.18 10.95 -21.30
CA ILE A 113 12.03 10.28 -20.31
C ILE A 113 13.24 9.75 -21.08
N ASP A 114 14.31 10.55 -21.16
CA ASP A 114 15.52 10.16 -21.87
C ASP A 114 16.33 9.16 -21.03
N ILE A 115 16.67 8.01 -21.61
CA ILE A 115 17.52 7.02 -20.96
C ILE A 115 18.86 7.03 -21.70
N GLU A 116 19.90 7.51 -21.04
CA GLU A 116 21.25 7.52 -21.61
C GLU A 116 21.76 6.09 -21.81
N VAL A 117 21.80 5.64 -23.08
CA VAL A 117 22.36 4.33 -23.42
C VAL A 117 23.88 4.45 -23.58
N LYS A 118 24.62 4.11 -22.53
CA LYS A 118 26.10 4.11 -22.53
C LYS A 118 26.69 3.36 -23.74
N SER A 119 27.82 3.85 -24.25
CA SER A 119 28.55 3.22 -25.36
C SER A 119 29.22 1.91 -24.93
N TYR A 120 29.54 1.02 -25.88
CA TYR A 120 30.28 -0.20 -25.59
C TYR A 120 31.65 0.09 -24.96
N TRP A 121 32.32 1.17 -25.39
CA TRP A 121 33.63 1.54 -24.86
C TRP A 121 33.55 2.03 -23.41
N THR A 122 32.59 2.91 -23.11
CA THR A 122 32.37 3.38 -21.73
C THR A 122 32.04 2.23 -20.79
N LEU A 123 31.20 1.29 -21.24
CA LEU A 123 30.88 0.09 -20.45
C LEU A 123 32.11 -0.81 -20.27
N PHE A 124 32.93 -0.99 -21.31
CA PHE A 124 34.16 -1.79 -21.24
C PHE A 124 35.15 -1.23 -20.23
N VAL A 125 35.38 0.08 -20.24
CA VAL A 125 36.29 0.74 -19.30
C VAL A 125 35.79 0.58 -17.86
N GLU A 126 34.50 0.85 -17.61
CA GLU A 126 33.88 0.64 -16.29
C GLU A 126 34.02 -0.81 -15.81
N GLU A 127 33.82 -1.78 -16.70
CA GLU A 127 33.94 -3.21 -16.38
C GLU A 127 35.40 -3.61 -16.07
N VAL A 128 36.38 -3.14 -16.84
CA VAL A 128 37.81 -3.47 -16.64
C VAL A 128 38.33 -2.91 -15.31
N PHE A 129 37.86 -1.73 -14.90
CA PHE A 129 38.23 -1.13 -13.61
C PHE A 129 37.47 -1.73 -12.41
N ASN A 130 36.60 -2.71 -12.62
CA ASN A 130 35.98 -3.45 -11.52
C ASN A 130 37.07 -4.16 -10.69
N PRO A 131 37.03 -4.07 -9.34
CA PRO A 131 38.04 -4.67 -8.46
C PRO A 131 38.38 -6.13 -8.75
N PHE A 132 37.41 -6.92 -9.23
CA PHE A 132 37.60 -8.31 -9.62
C PHE A 132 38.58 -8.48 -10.80
N TYR A 133 38.37 -7.75 -11.89
CA TYR A 133 39.20 -7.87 -13.09
C TYR A 133 40.58 -7.23 -12.93
N VAL A 134 40.67 -6.15 -12.15
CA VAL A 134 41.97 -5.56 -11.77
C VAL A 134 42.84 -6.58 -11.02
N PHE A 135 42.25 -7.30 -10.06
CA PHE A 135 42.95 -8.37 -9.36
C PHE A 135 43.33 -9.54 -10.28
N GLN A 136 42.48 -9.84 -11.27
CA GLN A 136 42.74 -10.90 -12.23
C GLN A 136 43.90 -10.57 -13.18
N ILE A 137 43.99 -9.32 -13.65
CA ILE A 137 45.14 -8.83 -14.44
C ILE A 137 46.43 -8.93 -13.62
N PHE A 138 46.39 -8.52 -12.35
CA PHE A 138 47.53 -8.67 -11.44
C PHE A 138 47.97 -10.14 -11.28
N SER A 139 47.01 -11.05 -11.16
CA SER A 139 47.27 -12.50 -11.04
C SER A 139 47.90 -13.08 -12.32
N VAL A 140 47.44 -12.64 -13.50
CA VAL A 140 48.02 -13.04 -14.81
C VAL A 140 49.46 -12.56 -14.93
N ILE A 141 49.77 -11.34 -14.47
CA ILE A 141 51.14 -10.81 -14.46
C ILE A 141 52.04 -11.65 -13.55
N LEU A 142 51.62 -11.94 -12.32
CA LEU A 142 52.41 -12.76 -11.39
C LEU A 142 52.70 -14.16 -11.96
N TRP A 143 51.69 -14.83 -12.52
CA TRP A 143 51.86 -16.17 -13.09
C TRP A 143 52.72 -16.17 -14.36
N SER A 144 52.77 -15.06 -15.09
CA SER A 144 53.65 -14.90 -16.24
C SER A 144 55.10 -14.68 -15.82
N LEU A 145 55.35 -14.09 -14.64
CA LEU A 145 56.70 -13.89 -14.09
C LEU A 145 57.31 -15.20 -13.55
N ASP A 146 56.47 -16.13 -13.08
CA ASP A 146 56.89 -17.45 -12.59
C ASP A 146 56.93 -18.53 -13.69
N ASP A 147 56.97 -18.14 -14.97
CA ASP A 147 56.99 -19.01 -16.16
C ASP A 147 55.77 -19.96 -16.33
N TYR A 148 54.65 -19.72 -15.64
CA TYR A 148 53.41 -20.51 -15.74
C TYR A 148 52.45 -20.00 -16.84
N TYR A 149 52.96 -19.87 -18.07
CA TYR A 149 52.23 -19.28 -19.20
C TYR A 149 50.91 -19.97 -19.56
N TYR A 150 50.83 -21.31 -19.44
CA TYR A 150 49.61 -22.05 -19.76
C TYR A 150 48.44 -21.65 -18.85
N TYR A 151 48.68 -21.56 -17.54
CA TYR A 151 47.65 -21.17 -16.59
C TYR A 151 47.26 -19.69 -16.74
N ALA A 152 48.25 -18.81 -16.95
CA ALA A 152 48.00 -17.39 -17.22
C ALA A 152 47.14 -17.18 -18.48
N SER A 153 47.40 -17.95 -19.55
CA SER A 153 46.62 -17.91 -20.79
C SER A 153 45.17 -18.37 -20.61
N CYS A 154 44.93 -19.43 -19.82
CA CYS A 154 43.58 -19.90 -19.49
C CYS A 154 42.78 -18.84 -18.73
N VAL A 155 43.40 -18.20 -17.73
CA VAL A 155 42.76 -17.13 -16.96
C VAL A 155 42.39 -15.96 -17.87
N LEU A 156 43.30 -15.52 -18.75
CA LEU A 156 43.06 -14.42 -19.69
C LEU A 156 41.91 -14.73 -20.66
N VAL A 157 41.87 -15.94 -21.24
CA VAL A 157 40.80 -16.35 -22.16
C VAL A 157 39.44 -16.38 -21.46
N LEU A 158 39.38 -16.95 -20.24
CA LEU A 158 38.13 -17.00 -19.46
C LEU A 158 37.66 -15.60 -19.06
N SER A 159 38.58 -14.70 -18.68
CA SER A 159 38.26 -13.29 -18.43
C SER A 159 37.70 -12.60 -19.65
N ALA A 160 38.32 -12.77 -20.82
CA ALA A 160 37.90 -12.12 -22.06
C ALA A 160 36.48 -12.54 -22.44
N ILE A 161 36.17 -13.84 -22.38
CA ILE A 161 34.82 -14.36 -22.63
C ILE A 161 33.82 -13.78 -21.62
N SER A 162 34.20 -13.70 -20.35
CA SER A 162 33.36 -13.13 -19.28
C SER A 162 33.03 -11.65 -19.53
N ILE A 163 34.04 -10.83 -19.83
CA ILE A 163 33.88 -9.39 -20.10
C ILE A 163 33.01 -9.17 -21.34
N ILE A 164 33.27 -9.89 -22.44
CA ILE A 164 32.48 -9.77 -23.67
C ILE A 164 31.01 -10.13 -23.42
N THR A 165 30.76 -11.24 -22.71
CA THR A 165 29.40 -11.68 -22.38
C THR A 165 28.69 -10.68 -21.46
N SER A 166 29.38 -10.16 -20.44
CA SER A 166 28.89 -9.12 -19.52
C SER A 166 28.50 -7.83 -20.27
N LEU A 167 29.34 -7.40 -21.22
CA LEU A 167 29.09 -6.18 -22.01
C LEU A 167 27.90 -6.32 -22.95
N ILE A 168 27.80 -7.44 -23.69
CA ILE A 168 26.67 -7.69 -24.58
C ILE A 168 25.37 -7.75 -23.77
N GLN A 169 25.38 -8.44 -22.63
CA GLN A 169 24.20 -8.58 -21.77
C GLN A 169 23.78 -7.22 -21.20
N THR A 170 24.72 -6.44 -20.68
CA THR A 170 24.46 -5.09 -20.12
C THR A 170 23.91 -4.15 -21.19
N LYS A 171 24.48 -4.17 -22.40
CA LYS A 171 23.98 -3.37 -23.52
C LYS A 171 22.57 -3.80 -23.93
N LYS A 172 22.33 -5.11 -24.07
CA LYS A 172 21.01 -5.65 -24.41
C LYS A 172 19.94 -5.23 -23.40
N GLN A 173 20.26 -5.22 -22.11
CA GLN A 173 19.35 -4.76 -21.06
C GLN A 173 19.08 -3.24 -21.14
N SER A 174 20.12 -2.42 -21.36
CA SER A 174 19.95 -0.98 -21.55
C SER A 174 19.08 -0.65 -22.76
N LEU A 175 19.20 -1.41 -23.86
CA LEU A 175 18.37 -1.27 -25.06
C LEU A 175 16.94 -1.72 -24.81
N ALA A 176 16.73 -2.86 -24.13
CA ALA A 176 15.38 -3.33 -23.82
C ALA A 176 14.61 -2.33 -22.92
N LEU A 177 15.31 -1.65 -22.00
CA LEU A 177 14.72 -0.58 -21.19
C LEU A 177 14.44 0.68 -22.02
N TYR A 178 15.36 1.07 -22.89
CA TYR A 178 15.15 2.16 -23.84
C TYR A 178 13.92 1.90 -24.72
N ASP A 179 13.78 0.70 -25.28
CA ASP A 179 12.64 0.31 -26.12
C ASP A 179 11.32 0.32 -25.34
N LEU A 180 11.32 -0.11 -24.08
CA LEU A 180 10.14 -0.05 -23.21
C LEU A 180 9.70 1.40 -23.00
N VAL A 181 10.63 2.30 -22.66
CA VAL A 181 10.32 3.71 -22.44
C VAL A 181 9.95 4.43 -23.74
N ALA A 182 10.63 4.13 -24.84
CA ALA A 182 10.27 4.64 -26.15
C ALA A 182 8.86 4.21 -26.57
N SER A 183 8.47 2.96 -26.28
CA SER A 183 7.12 2.46 -26.57
C SER A 183 6.03 3.14 -25.73
N SER A 184 6.33 3.57 -24.50
CA SER A 184 5.41 4.36 -23.67
C SER A 184 5.32 5.84 -24.08
N ASN A 185 6.32 6.36 -24.78
CA ASN A 185 6.33 7.77 -25.23
C ASN A 185 5.57 7.95 -26.55
N ALA A 186 5.33 6.88 -27.32
CA ALA A 186 4.62 6.89 -28.61
C ALA A 186 3.09 7.12 -28.50
N HIS A 187 2.62 7.81 -27.45
CA HIS A 187 1.21 8.14 -27.28
C HIS A 187 0.90 9.48 -27.94
N THR A 188 -0.15 9.50 -28.76
CA THR A 188 -0.67 10.74 -29.34
C THR A 188 -1.73 11.34 -28.43
N VAL A 189 -1.69 12.65 -28.24
CA VAL A 189 -2.67 13.42 -27.48
C VAL A 189 -3.30 14.48 -28.36
N THR A 190 -4.56 14.81 -28.12
CA THR A 190 -5.24 15.88 -28.85
C THR A 190 -5.04 17.19 -28.10
N VAL A 191 -4.31 18.14 -28.69
CA VAL A 191 -4.05 19.47 -28.15
C VAL A 191 -4.99 20.47 -28.82
N CYS A 192 -5.65 21.31 -28.04
CA CYS A 192 -6.55 22.37 -28.51
C CYS A 192 -5.91 23.74 -28.35
N TYR A 193 -5.75 24.44 -29.47
CA TYR A 193 -5.12 25.76 -29.53
C TYR A 193 -6.14 26.89 -29.31
N ARG A 194 -5.63 28.09 -29.05
CA ARG A 194 -6.46 29.29 -28.76
C ARG A 194 -7.36 29.71 -29.92
N ASP A 195 -7.00 29.37 -31.15
CA ASP A 195 -7.79 29.59 -32.36
C ASP A 195 -8.99 28.63 -32.50
N GLY A 196 -9.17 27.70 -31.55
CA GLY A 196 -10.25 26.74 -31.51
C GLY A 196 -9.99 25.47 -32.32
N HIS A 197 -8.84 25.36 -32.98
CA HIS A 197 -8.46 24.15 -33.69
C HIS A 197 -7.81 23.14 -32.74
N CYS A 198 -8.28 21.89 -32.74
CA CYS A 198 -7.64 20.80 -32.03
C CYS A 198 -6.86 19.91 -33.01
N LYS A 199 -5.63 19.57 -32.67
CA LYS A 199 -4.74 18.73 -33.48
C LYS A 199 -4.23 17.57 -32.64
N ILE A 200 -4.13 16.40 -33.26
CA ILE A 200 -3.45 15.24 -32.67
C ILE A 200 -1.95 15.46 -32.80
N VAL A 201 -1.24 15.45 -31.67
CA VAL A 201 0.19 15.71 -31.54
C VAL A 201 0.82 14.59 -30.72
N GLU A 202 2.09 14.27 -30.98
CA GLU A 202 2.86 13.34 -30.15
C GLU A 202 3.06 13.91 -28.74
N ALA A 203 2.93 13.07 -27.70
CA ALA A 203 3.05 13.49 -26.31
C ALA A 203 4.41 14.14 -25.99
N ASP A 204 5.46 13.77 -26.72
CA ASP A 204 6.82 14.33 -26.64
C ASP A 204 6.90 15.83 -26.93
N LEU A 205 5.91 16.37 -27.65
CA LEU A 205 5.86 17.79 -28.03
C LEU A 205 5.00 18.64 -27.07
N LEU A 206 4.44 18.03 -26.02
CA LEU A 206 3.68 18.76 -25.03
C LEU A 206 4.57 19.74 -24.26
N VAL A 207 4.01 20.90 -23.95
CA VAL A 207 4.66 21.92 -23.12
C VAL A 207 3.71 22.40 -22.01
N PRO A 208 4.21 22.94 -20.88
CA PRO A 208 3.36 23.46 -19.83
C PRO A 208 2.43 24.58 -20.32
N GLY A 209 1.14 24.44 -20.06
CA GLY A 209 0.07 25.35 -20.49
C GLY A 209 -0.70 24.91 -21.72
N ASP A 210 -0.29 23.83 -22.38
CA ASP A 210 -1.09 23.19 -23.42
C ASP A 210 -2.45 22.74 -22.86
N ARG A 211 -3.48 22.86 -23.69
CA ARG A 211 -4.83 22.41 -23.38
C ARG A 211 -5.06 21.08 -24.09
N ILE A 212 -5.17 20.01 -23.32
CA ILE A 212 -5.34 18.65 -23.87
C ILE A 212 -6.75 18.14 -23.69
N LEU A 213 -7.16 17.28 -24.61
CA LEU A 213 -8.47 16.71 -24.73
C LEU A 213 -8.42 15.21 -24.34
N ILE A 214 -9.17 14.80 -23.31
CA ILE A 214 -9.24 13.38 -22.92
C ILE A 214 -10.41 12.68 -23.63
N PRO A 215 -10.18 11.54 -24.31
CA PRO A 215 -11.23 10.74 -24.92
C PRO A 215 -12.25 10.18 -23.91
N PRO A 216 -13.53 9.98 -24.32
CA PRO A 216 -14.58 9.43 -23.44
C PRO A 216 -14.28 8.07 -22.84
N HIS A 217 -13.54 7.24 -23.60
CA HIS A 217 -13.19 5.87 -23.25
C HIS A 217 -12.00 5.77 -22.29
N GLY A 218 -11.46 6.90 -21.85
CA GLY A 218 -10.27 6.95 -21.00
C GLY A 218 -8.96 6.98 -21.77
N CYS A 219 -7.88 7.32 -21.07
CA CYS A 219 -6.52 7.31 -21.60
C CYS A 219 -5.50 7.20 -20.47
N HIS A 220 -4.26 6.81 -20.82
CA HIS A 220 -3.13 6.98 -19.93
C HIS A 220 -2.67 8.44 -19.94
N MET A 221 -2.39 8.99 -18.77
CA MET A 221 -1.87 10.34 -18.62
C MET A 221 -0.38 10.36 -18.92
N THR A 222 0.06 11.24 -19.82
CA THR A 222 1.47 11.41 -20.23
C THR A 222 2.17 12.56 -19.51
N CYS A 223 1.43 13.43 -18.83
CA CYS A 223 1.94 14.57 -18.07
C CYS A 223 1.04 14.89 -16.88
N ASP A 224 1.54 15.71 -15.95
CA ASP A 224 0.75 16.24 -14.85
C ASP A 224 -0.15 17.37 -15.35
N ALA A 225 -1.42 17.37 -14.94
CA ALA A 225 -2.42 18.22 -15.53
C ALA A 225 -3.56 18.63 -14.57
N LEU A 226 -4.02 19.87 -14.71
CA LEU A 226 -5.17 20.43 -14.00
C LEU A 226 -6.46 20.19 -14.77
N LEU A 227 -7.48 19.67 -14.09
CA LEU A 227 -8.82 19.50 -14.65
C LEU A 227 -9.56 20.82 -14.76
N LEU A 228 -9.88 21.26 -15.99
CA LEU A 228 -10.59 22.51 -16.25
C LEU A 228 -12.11 22.33 -16.31
N SER A 229 -12.57 21.23 -16.91
CA SER A 229 -14.00 20.98 -17.14
C SER A 229 -14.36 19.50 -17.17
N GLY A 230 -15.58 19.18 -16.75
CA GLY A 230 -16.04 17.80 -16.57
C GLY A 230 -15.42 17.10 -15.36
N ASN A 231 -15.87 15.88 -15.08
CA ASN A 231 -15.37 15.04 -13.98
C ASN A 231 -14.75 13.78 -14.56
N CYS A 232 -13.63 13.30 -14.04
CA CYS A 232 -13.05 12.03 -14.50
C CYS A 232 -12.85 11.05 -13.35
N ILE A 233 -12.88 9.76 -13.68
CA ILE A 233 -12.60 8.66 -12.77
C ILE A 233 -11.23 8.12 -13.14
N VAL A 234 -10.29 8.21 -12.21
CA VAL A 234 -8.87 7.92 -12.45
C VAL A 234 -8.42 6.78 -11.55
N ASN A 235 -7.65 5.86 -12.11
CA ASN A 235 -6.92 4.86 -11.36
C ASN A 235 -5.52 5.39 -11.02
N GLU A 236 -5.29 5.65 -9.75
CA GLU A 236 -4.00 6.14 -9.24
C GLU A 236 -3.14 5.02 -8.64
N SER A 237 -3.51 3.74 -8.80
CA SER A 237 -2.84 2.62 -8.15
C SER A 237 -1.35 2.51 -8.46
N MET A 238 -0.90 2.99 -9.63
CA MET A 238 0.51 2.99 -10.01
C MET A 238 1.35 3.99 -9.19
N LEU A 239 0.73 5.06 -8.67
CA LEU A 239 1.39 6.12 -7.91
C LEU A 239 1.12 6.03 -6.40
N THR A 240 -0.10 5.73 -6.00
CA THR A 240 -0.52 5.71 -4.60
C THR A 240 -0.56 4.31 -3.99
N GLY A 241 -0.57 3.27 -4.83
CA GLY A 241 -0.79 1.89 -4.38
C GLY A 241 -2.22 1.61 -3.89
N GLU A 242 -3.14 2.56 -4.06
CA GLU A 242 -4.56 2.39 -3.75
C GLU A 242 -5.31 1.91 -5.00
N CYS A 243 -5.95 0.75 -4.94
CA CYS A 243 -6.69 0.18 -6.09
C CYS A 243 -8.07 0.81 -6.31
N VAL A 244 -8.49 1.74 -5.45
CA VAL A 244 -9.81 2.36 -5.54
C VAL A 244 -9.73 3.53 -6.53
N PRO A 245 -10.55 3.54 -7.59
CA PRO A 245 -10.54 4.65 -8.52
C PRO A 245 -11.08 5.92 -7.84
N VAL A 246 -10.42 7.05 -8.09
CA VAL A 246 -10.72 8.34 -7.48
C VAL A 246 -11.41 9.24 -8.51
N THR A 247 -12.50 9.89 -8.08
CA THR A 247 -13.16 10.90 -8.90
C THR A 247 -12.44 12.24 -8.75
N LYS A 248 -12.01 12.81 -9.87
CA LYS A 248 -11.46 14.17 -9.97
C LYS A 248 -12.53 15.13 -10.47
N THR A 249 -12.53 16.33 -9.94
CA THR A 249 -13.47 17.41 -10.29
C THR A 249 -12.68 18.68 -10.61
N PRO A 250 -13.19 19.62 -11.41
CA PRO A 250 -12.49 20.87 -11.66
C PRO A 250 -12.50 21.75 -10.40
N PRO A 251 -11.49 22.62 -10.21
CA PRO A 251 -11.47 23.55 -9.08
C PRO A 251 -12.50 24.67 -9.29
N SER A 252 -12.97 25.27 -8.20
CA SER A 252 -13.81 26.47 -8.26
C SER A 252 -12.94 27.72 -8.42
N HIS A 253 -13.48 28.79 -9.02
CA HIS A 253 -12.78 30.08 -9.06
C HIS A 253 -12.50 30.58 -7.64
N SER A 254 -11.22 30.57 -7.24
CA SER A 254 -10.74 31.07 -5.95
C SER A 254 -9.39 31.75 -6.11
N ASP A 255 -9.10 32.69 -5.21
CA ASP A 255 -7.80 33.39 -5.12
C ASP A 255 -6.75 32.58 -4.33
N GLU A 256 -7.02 31.30 -4.06
CA GLU A 256 -6.07 30.40 -3.41
C GLU A 256 -4.93 30.05 -4.37
N ILE A 257 -3.71 29.98 -3.84
CA ILE A 257 -2.53 29.57 -4.60
C ILE A 257 -2.66 28.08 -4.93
N TYR A 258 -2.52 27.74 -6.21
CA TYR A 258 -2.59 26.36 -6.63
C TYR A 258 -1.33 25.59 -6.18
N ASP A 259 -1.55 24.39 -5.63
CA ASP A 259 -0.51 23.43 -5.26
C ASP A 259 -1.03 22.02 -5.53
N PRO A 260 -0.38 21.22 -6.40
CA PRO A 260 -0.78 19.86 -6.74
C PRO A 260 -0.99 18.94 -5.53
N ASN A 261 -0.21 19.12 -4.46
CA ASN A 261 -0.25 18.27 -3.28
C ASN A 261 -1.45 18.55 -2.39
N PHE A 262 -1.87 19.82 -2.28
CA PHE A 262 -3.08 20.21 -1.55
C PHE A 262 -4.33 20.04 -2.42
N HIS A 263 -4.21 20.27 -3.72
CA HIS A 263 -5.30 20.24 -4.70
C HIS A 263 -5.34 18.95 -5.53
N LYS A 264 -4.97 17.81 -4.91
CA LYS A 264 -4.97 16.49 -5.57
C LYS A 264 -6.29 16.12 -6.22
N ARG A 265 -7.43 16.58 -5.69
CA ARG A 265 -8.77 16.32 -6.26
C ARG A 265 -8.99 16.93 -7.65
N HIS A 266 -8.20 17.95 -7.99
CA HIS A 266 -8.29 18.69 -9.23
C HIS A 266 -7.15 18.32 -10.21
N THR A 267 -6.18 17.53 -9.73
CA THR A 267 -4.93 17.24 -10.45
C THR A 267 -4.90 15.79 -10.89
N LEU A 268 -4.52 15.57 -12.14
CA LEU A 268 -4.23 14.26 -12.72
C LEU A 268 -2.71 14.14 -12.88
N PHE A 269 -2.18 13.00 -12.49
CA PHE A 269 -0.74 12.74 -12.50
C PHE A 269 -0.34 11.88 -13.71
N SER A 270 0.85 12.12 -14.25
CA SER A 270 1.47 11.32 -15.29
C SER A 270 1.63 9.86 -14.83
N GLY A 271 1.34 8.91 -15.71
CA GLY A 271 1.33 7.48 -15.40
C GLY A 271 0.04 6.96 -14.76
N THR A 272 -0.93 7.82 -14.42
CA THR A 272 -2.27 7.38 -14.02
C THR A 272 -3.11 6.98 -15.23
N HIS A 273 -4.12 6.12 -15.01
CA HIS A 273 -5.05 5.71 -16.06
C HIS A 273 -6.43 6.32 -15.81
N VAL A 274 -6.87 7.19 -16.71
CA VAL A 274 -8.25 7.69 -16.72
C VAL A 274 -9.14 6.56 -17.23
N ILE A 275 -10.04 6.06 -16.38
CA ILE A 275 -10.96 4.97 -16.74
C ILE A 275 -12.12 5.53 -17.55
N GLN A 276 -12.69 6.65 -17.09
CA GLN A 276 -13.90 7.21 -17.68
C GLN A 276 -13.97 8.72 -17.42
N THR A 277 -14.44 9.46 -18.41
CA THR A 277 -14.81 10.87 -18.28
C THR A 277 -16.33 11.02 -18.18
N ARG A 278 -16.82 11.94 -17.35
CA ARG A 278 -18.24 12.26 -17.14
C ARG A 278 -18.46 13.76 -17.28
N PHE A 279 -19.42 14.15 -18.10
CA PHE A 279 -19.78 15.55 -18.30
C PHE A 279 -21.23 15.79 -17.86
N TYR A 280 -21.46 16.83 -17.05
CA TYR A 280 -22.79 17.26 -16.60
C TYR A 280 -23.06 18.68 -17.13
N GLY A 281 -23.43 18.79 -18.41
CA GLY A 281 -23.80 20.07 -19.03
C GLY A 281 -24.76 19.86 -20.19
N ASN A 282 -25.78 20.71 -20.29
CA ASN A 282 -26.95 20.54 -21.17
C ASN A 282 -26.76 21.12 -22.60
N ASN A 283 -25.55 21.58 -22.96
CA ASN A 283 -25.28 22.18 -24.26
C ASN A 283 -24.77 21.13 -25.24
N LYS A 284 -25.60 20.83 -26.23
CA LYS A 284 -25.42 19.75 -27.20
C LYS A 284 -24.35 20.00 -28.28
N ALA A 285 -23.57 21.08 -28.21
CA ALA A 285 -22.62 21.46 -29.26
C ALA A 285 -21.13 21.28 -28.89
N ASP A 286 -20.78 21.18 -27.61
CA ASP A 286 -19.40 20.93 -27.12
C ASP A 286 -19.28 19.53 -26.46
N ILE A 287 -20.19 18.61 -26.80
CA ILE A 287 -20.37 17.34 -26.11
C ILE A 287 -19.17 16.43 -26.36
N GLU A 288 -18.75 15.77 -25.28
CA GLU A 288 -17.75 14.69 -25.17
C GLU A 288 -16.36 15.13 -24.70
N THR A 289 -16.18 16.40 -24.35
CA THR A 289 -14.94 17.08 -23.99
C THR A 289 -14.47 17.23 -22.53
N ILE A 290 -13.55 16.42 -21.97
CA ILE A 290 -12.77 16.85 -20.78
C ILE A 290 -11.50 17.57 -21.22
N LEU A 291 -11.30 18.77 -20.68
CA LEU A 291 -10.15 19.62 -20.99
C LEU A 291 -9.24 19.73 -19.78
N LEU A 292 -7.94 19.54 -20.02
CA LEU A 292 -6.92 19.71 -19.00
C LEU A 292 -5.90 20.75 -19.42
N ARG A 293 -5.27 21.39 -18.44
CA ARG A 293 -4.10 22.24 -18.64
C ARG A 293 -2.86 21.53 -18.12
N THR A 294 -1.84 21.36 -18.95
CA THR A 294 -0.56 20.74 -18.54
C THR A 294 0.17 21.67 -17.56
N LEU A 295 0.64 21.13 -16.44
CA LEU A 295 1.20 21.91 -15.33
C LEU A 295 2.73 21.81 -15.26
N ASP A 296 3.24 20.58 -15.22
CA ASP A 296 4.66 20.28 -15.19
C ASP A 296 4.98 19.07 -16.07
N ILE A 297 6.22 19.05 -16.56
CA ILE A 297 6.74 18.01 -17.42
C ILE A 297 8.06 17.55 -16.82
N VAL A 298 8.05 16.34 -16.26
CA VAL A 298 9.23 15.80 -15.58
C VAL A 298 10.02 14.90 -16.55
N THR A 299 11.09 15.44 -17.11
CA THR A 299 12.12 14.66 -17.81
C THR A 299 12.95 13.89 -16.76
N ILE A 300 12.50 12.71 -16.33
CA ILE A 300 13.28 11.86 -15.42
C ILE A 300 14.17 10.96 -16.25
N VAL A 301 15.50 11.02 -16.07
CA VAL A 301 16.40 9.98 -16.59
C VAL A 301 16.39 8.83 -15.59
N VAL A 302 15.82 7.68 -15.96
CA VAL A 302 15.74 6.49 -15.08
C VAL A 302 17.01 5.65 -15.20
N PRO A 303 17.77 5.41 -14.11
CA PRO A 303 18.94 4.55 -14.16
C PRO A 303 18.55 3.08 -14.45
N PRO A 304 19.30 2.35 -15.28
CA PRO A 304 18.95 1.00 -15.74
C PRO A 304 18.91 -0.08 -14.65
N ALA A 305 19.43 0.20 -13.45
CA ALA A 305 19.41 -0.72 -12.30
C ALA A 305 18.06 -0.73 -11.54
N LEU A 306 17.29 0.36 -11.59
CA LEU A 306 16.01 0.47 -10.88
C LEU A 306 14.92 -0.49 -11.43
N PRO A 307 14.76 -0.62 -12.76
CA PRO A 307 13.73 -1.48 -13.34
C PRO A 307 13.91 -2.96 -13.03
N ALA A 308 15.14 -3.49 -13.08
CA ALA A 308 15.40 -4.92 -12.85
C ALA A 308 15.09 -5.35 -11.39
N ALA A 309 15.47 -4.50 -10.42
CA ALA A 309 15.11 -4.71 -9.01
C ALA A 309 13.59 -4.60 -8.81
N MET A 310 12.92 -3.67 -9.48
CA MET A 310 11.46 -3.55 -9.44
C MET A 310 10.75 -4.76 -10.03
N THR A 311 11.22 -5.32 -11.16
CA THR A 311 10.62 -6.52 -11.76
C THR A 311 10.70 -7.72 -10.83
N CYS A 312 11.84 -7.93 -10.15
CA CYS A 312 12.00 -8.99 -9.15
C CYS A 312 11.07 -8.79 -7.94
N LYS A 313 10.96 -7.55 -7.46
CA LYS A 313 10.06 -7.18 -6.35
C LYS A 313 8.59 -7.41 -6.70
N LEU A 314 8.17 -7.01 -7.89
CA LEU A 314 6.81 -7.23 -8.40
C LEU A 314 6.49 -8.72 -8.55
N ALA A 315 7.41 -9.51 -9.09
CA ALA A 315 7.22 -10.96 -9.22
C ALA A 315 7.06 -11.65 -7.86
N PHE A 316 7.82 -11.21 -6.85
CA PHE A 316 7.70 -11.71 -5.49
C PHE A 316 6.35 -11.36 -4.85
N CYS A 317 5.93 -10.08 -4.94
CA CYS A 317 4.63 -9.64 -4.43
C CYS A 317 3.47 -10.33 -5.13
N LYS A 318 3.55 -10.51 -6.46
CA LYS A 318 2.55 -11.25 -7.23
C LYS A 318 2.42 -12.70 -6.75
N THR A 319 3.54 -13.37 -6.50
CA THR A 319 3.54 -14.75 -5.97
C THR A 319 2.79 -14.84 -4.63
N ILE A 320 2.99 -13.88 -3.72
CA ILE A 320 2.28 -13.84 -2.43
C ILE A 320 0.80 -13.50 -2.62
N ALA A 321 0.49 -12.58 -3.55
CA ALA A 321 -0.89 -12.20 -3.86
C ALA A 321 -1.69 -13.38 -4.43
N ASP A 322 -1.11 -14.12 -5.38
CA ASP A 322 -1.73 -15.31 -5.99
C ASP A 322 -2.04 -16.40 -4.94
N GLU A 323 -1.32 -16.42 -3.81
CA GLU A 323 -1.54 -17.36 -2.71
C GLU A 323 -2.59 -16.90 -1.70
N CYS A 324 -2.71 -15.59 -1.49
CA CYS A 324 -3.78 -15.01 -0.68
C CYS A 324 -5.13 -15.00 -1.44
N GLN A 325 -5.09 -14.95 -2.78
CA GLN A 325 -6.26 -14.78 -3.64
C GLN A 325 -7.35 -15.84 -3.44
N PRO A 326 -7.07 -17.16 -3.37
CA PRO A 326 -8.11 -18.18 -3.15
C PRO A 326 -8.82 -18.03 -1.82
N PHE A 327 -8.09 -17.60 -0.77
CA PHE A 327 -8.68 -17.28 0.52
C PHE A 327 -9.60 -16.06 0.41
N LEU A 328 -9.18 -15.00 -0.27
CA LEU A 328 -9.99 -13.79 -0.44
C LEU A 328 -11.28 -14.10 -1.24
N GLN A 329 -11.16 -14.78 -2.38
CA GLN A 329 -12.29 -15.14 -3.24
C GLN A 329 -13.30 -16.04 -2.52
N ARG A 330 -12.84 -17.10 -1.85
CA ARG A 330 -13.72 -18.01 -1.09
C ARG A 330 -14.50 -17.29 0.00
N PHE A 331 -13.91 -16.24 0.57
CA PHE A 331 -14.49 -15.49 1.67
C PHE A 331 -15.30 -14.26 1.18
N GLN A 332 -15.55 -14.08 -0.12
CA GLN A 332 -16.37 -13.00 -0.72
C GLN A 332 -17.83 -13.40 -1.03
N THR A 333 -18.33 -14.51 -0.50
CA THR A 333 -19.70 -15.00 -0.79
C THR A 333 -20.74 -14.55 0.24
N SER A 334 -22.00 -14.31 -0.14
CA SER A 334 -23.10 -14.01 0.80
C SER A 334 -23.46 -15.14 1.79
N LYS A 335 -22.87 -16.33 1.60
CA LYS A 335 -23.09 -17.54 2.39
C LYS A 335 -22.45 -17.51 3.79
N PRO A 336 -22.93 -18.33 4.75
CA PRO A 336 -22.39 -18.39 6.11
C PRO A 336 -21.02 -19.09 6.16
N MET A 337 -19.94 -18.32 5.96
CA MET A 337 -18.56 -18.84 5.86
C MET A 337 -17.78 -18.85 7.18
N THR A 338 -18.37 -18.39 8.29
CA THR A 338 -17.64 -18.30 9.58
C THR A 338 -17.18 -19.66 10.11
N PRO A 339 -17.93 -20.77 9.97
CA PRO A 339 -17.44 -22.10 10.39
C PRO A 339 -16.12 -22.52 9.73
N TYR A 340 -15.90 -22.12 8.46
CA TYR A 340 -14.67 -22.43 7.71
C TYR A 340 -13.50 -21.47 8.02
N LEU A 341 -13.74 -20.35 8.72
CA LEU A 341 -12.77 -19.27 8.88
C LEU A 341 -11.53 -19.69 9.69
N PHE A 342 -11.71 -20.51 10.72
CA PHE A 342 -10.61 -20.95 11.57
C PHE A 342 -9.58 -21.76 10.77
N GLU A 343 -10.02 -22.83 10.11
CA GLU A 343 -9.14 -23.72 9.33
C GLU A 343 -8.53 -23.00 8.11
N ALA A 344 -9.31 -22.11 7.46
CA ALA A 344 -8.82 -21.35 6.32
C ALA A 344 -7.70 -20.35 6.70
N VAL A 345 -7.85 -19.64 7.83
CA VAL A 345 -6.81 -18.71 8.32
C VAL A 345 -5.60 -19.48 8.85
N GLU A 346 -5.79 -20.62 9.53
CA GLU A 346 -4.66 -21.48 9.94
C GLU A 346 -3.88 -21.99 8.73
N LYS A 347 -4.56 -22.43 7.67
CA LYS A 347 -3.92 -22.88 6.43
C LYS A 347 -3.14 -21.76 5.74
N LEU A 348 -3.72 -20.56 5.62
CA LEU A 348 -3.05 -19.38 5.05
C LEU A 348 -1.80 -18.99 5.85
N LEU A 349 -1.93 -18.92 7.18
CA LEU A 349 -0.82 -18.56 8.06
C LEU A 349 0.30 -19.60 7.99
N ARG A 350 -0.04 -20.90 7.98
CA ARG A 350 0.92 -22.00 7.85
C ARG A 350 1.67 -21.94 6.51
N TYR A 351 0.96 -21.64 5.43
CA TYR A 351 1.53 -21.52 4.10
C TYR A 351 2.56 -20.38 4.03
N LEU A 352 2.22 -19.19 4.54
CA LEU A 352 3.13 -18.05 4.58
C LEU A 352 4.33 -18.31 5.50
N MET A 353 4.10 -18.93 6.66
CA MET A 353 5.17 -19.24 7.61
C MET A 353 6.15 -20.30 7.08
N ASN A 354 5.68 -21.31 6.33
CA ASN A 354 6.56 -22.33 5.74
C ASN A 354 7.65 -21.74 4.82
N ARG A 355 7.44 -20.54 4.26
CA ARG A 355 8.40 -19.87 3.38
C ARG A 355 9.59 -19.26 4.11
N CYS A 356 9.46 -18.93 5.41
CA CYS A 356 10.48 -18.20 6.16
C CYS A 356 10.77 -18.72 7.58
N VAL A 357 9.93 -19.60 8.15
CA VAL A 357 10.05 -20.16 9.50
C VAL A 357 10.60 -21.58 9.44
N LYS A 358 11.45 -21.96 10.39
CA LYS A 358 12.05 -23.30 10.45
C LYS A 358 10.97 -24.40 10.56
N PRO A 359 11.14 -25.55 9.88
CA PRO A 359 10.16 -26.62 9.86
C PRO A 359 9.89 -27.22 11.25
N ASP A 360 10.87 -27.18 12.16
CA ASP A 360 10.71 -27.69 13.54
C ASP A 360 9.66 -26.94 14.35
N LEU A 361 9.51 -25.64 14.11
CA LEU A 361 8.52 -24.79 14.79
C LEU A 361 7.12 -24.92 14.17
N MET A 362 7.02 -25.45 12.95
CA MET A 362 5.77 -25.61 12.22
C MET A 362 4.93 -26.82 12.67
N LYS A 363 5.43 -27.64 13.60
CA LYS A 363 4.67 -28.78 14.17
C LYS A 363 3.49 -28.35 15.07
N CYS A 364 3.44 -27.09 15.48
CA CYS A 364 2.36 -26.53 16.30
C CYS A 364 1.05 -26.32 15.50
N THR A 365 -0.12 -26.51 16.14
CA THR A 365 -1.45 -26.30 15.54
C THR A 365 -2.27 -25.24 16.30
N GLY A 366 -3.18 -24.56 15.58
CA GLY A 366 -4.12 -23.57 16.11
C GLY A 366 -3.44 -22.38 16.81
N PRO A 367 -3.85 -22.01 18.06
CA PRO A 367 -3.38 -20.79 18.72
C PRO A 367 -1.87 -20.81 19.06
N LYS A 368 -1.23 -21.98 19.10
CA LYS A 368 0.22 -22.09 19.30
C LYS A 368 1.02 -21.59 18.09
N LEU A 369 0.40 -21.52 16.91
CA LEU A 369 1.00 -20.92 15.71
C LEU A 369 1.13 -19.39 15.85
N LEU A 370 0.28 -18.77 16.68
CA LEU A 370 0.34 -17.34 16.98
C LEU A 370 1.44 -16.97 17.99
N SER A 371 1.90 -17.93 18.80
CA SER A 371 2.97 -17.70 19.78
C SER A 371 4.38 -17.75 19.19
N ILE A 372 4.52 -18.11 17.91
CA ILE A 372 5.81 -18.13 17.23
C ILE A 372 6.19 -16.69 16.91
N ASP A 373 7.23 -16.21 17.59
CA ASP A 373 7.79 -14.88 17.37
C ASP A 373 8.62 -14.86 16.08
N THR A 374 8.07 -14.21 15.05
CA THR A 374 8.68 -14.06 13.73
C THR A 374 9.74 -12.96 13.67
N LYS A 375 9.95 -12.19 14.75
CA LYS A 375 11.01 -11.17 14.84
C LYS A 375 12.34 -11.75 15.31
N LYS A 376 12.36 -12.92 15.94
CA LYS A 376 13.58 -13.59 16.40
C LYS A 376 14.26 -14.32 15.23
N SER A 377 15.51 -13.97 14.96
CA SER A 377 16.33 -14.59 13.91
C SER A 377 16.53 -16.10 14.08
N GLU A 378 16.46 -16.60 15.32
CA GLU A 378 16.59 -18.03 15.66
C GLU A 378 15.44 -18.89 15.11
N ASN A 379 14.26 -18.31 14.96
CA ASN A 379 13.05 -19.00 14.49
C ASN A 379 12.95 -19.03 12.95
N LEU A 380 13.76 -18.22 12.28
CA LEU A 380 13.72 -18.03 10.83
C LEU A 380 14.72 -18.92 10.12
N ILE A 381 14.40 -19.26 8.88
CA ILE A 381 15.31 -19.90 7.95
C ILE A 381 16.41 -18.89 7.54
N LEU A 382 17.62 -19.38 7.28
CA LEU A 382 18.72 -18.59 6.71
C LEU A 382 18.23 -17.88 5.43
N SER A 383 18.60 -16.60 5.26
CA SER A 383 18.12 -15.78 4.13
C SER A 383 18.27 -16.48 2.77
N LYS A 384 19.39 -17.19 2.55
CA LYS A 384 19.64 -17.94 1.30
C LYS A 384 18.61 -19.02 0.97
N ASN A 385 17.92 -19.57 1.97
CA ASN A 385 17.01 -20.70 1.81
C ASN A 385 15.53 -20.28 1.86
N ILE A 386 15.24 -18.98 1.81
CA ILE A 386 13.87 -18.48 1.80
C ILE A 386 13.20 -18.81 0.47
N ASP A 387 11.95 -19.23 0.55
CA ASP A 387 11.18 -19.48 -0.66
C ASP A 387 10.59 -18.18 -1.22
N ILE A 388 11.35 -17.57 -2.14
CA ILE A 388 10.95 -16.37 -2.88
C ILE A 388 10.07 -16.66 -4.11
N GLY A 389 9.72 -17.94 -4.36
CA GLY A 389 8.91 -18.35 -5.50
C GLY A 389 9.70 -18.57 -6.80
N PHE A 390 9.16 -19.41 -7.68
CA PHE A 390 9.83 -19.85 -8.91
C PHE A 390 10.10 -18.70 -9.90
N ALA A 391 9.10 -17.83 -10.12
CA ALA A 391 9.23 -16.71 -11.04
C ALA A 391 10.31 -15.72 -10.59
N THR A 392 10.35 -15.39 -9.30
CA THR A 392 11.38 -14.53 -8.70
C THR A 392 12.76 -15.17 -8.77
N LYS A 393 12.90 -16.48 -8.48
CA LYS A 393 14.18 -17.20 -8.62
C LYS A 393 14.68 -17.20 -10.06
N ARG A 394 13.79 -17.40 -11.03
CA ARG A 394 14.13 -17.34 -12.46
C ARG A 394 14.60 -15.95 -12.86
N LEU A 395 13.86 -14.91 -12.50
CA LEU A 395 14.23 -13.52 -12.79
C LEU A 395 15.54 -13.13 -12.10
N LEU A 396 15.78 -13.57 -10.86
CA LEU A 396 17.05 -13.36 -10.15
C LEU A 396 18.22 -14.11 -10.81
N GLY A 397 17.94 -15.26 -11.44
CA GLY A 397 18.90 -16.04 -12.23
C GLY A 397 19.19 -15.44 -13.61
N GLU A 398 18.19 -14.86 -14.28
CA GLU A 398 18.32 -14.17 -15.57
C GLU A 398 18.99 -12.79 -15.42
N THR A 399 18.72 -12.10 -14.30
CA THR A 399 19.38 -10.85 -13.89
C THR A 399 20.72 -11.08 -13.18
N ALA A 400 21.16 -12.34 -13.04
CA ALA A 400 22.34 -12.71 -12.28
C ALA A 400 23.64 -12.07 -12.78
N ILE A 401 23.64 -11.55 -14.00
CA ILE A 401 24.80 -10.97 -14.68
C ILE A 401 24.93 -9.45 -14.40
N THR A 402 23.87 -8.77 -13.96
CA THR A 402 23.89 -7.29 -13.72
C THR A 402 23.73 -6.86 -12.27
N VAL A 403 23.39 -7.78 -11.36
CA VAL A 403 23.18 -7.50 -9.93
C VAL A 403 24.26 -8.19 -9.10
N THR A 404 25.00 -7.42 -8.28
CA THR A 404 26.07 -7.98 -7.43
C THR A 404 25.48 -8.98 -6.42
N GLU A 405 26.21 -10.04 -6.06
CA GLU A 405 25.77 -11.02 -5.03
C GLU A 405 25.32 -10.37 -3.71
N ARG A 406 25.94 -9.24 -3.35
CA ARG A 406 25.53 -8.41 -2.21
C ARG A 406 24.11 -7.86 -2.36
N GLN A 407 23.77 -7.32 -3.53
CA GLN A 407 22.44 -6.78 -3.82
C GLN A 407 21.38 -7.89 -3.91
N LYS A 408 21.75 -9.09 -4.37
CA LYS A 408 20.86 -10.26 -4.33
C LYS A 408 20.56 -10.68 -2.88
N LEU A 409 21.58 -10.72 -2.03
CA LEU A 409 21.40 -11.01 -0.60
C LEU A 409 20.59 -9.94 0.12
N GLU A 410 20.78 -8.67 -0.24
CA GLU A 410 20.00 -7.54 0.26
C GLU A 410 18.53 -7.65 -0.16
N PHE A 411 18.25 -7.94 -1.43
CA PHE A 411 16.89 -8.21 -1.92
C PHE A 411 16.23 -9.39 -1.20
N ILE A 412 16.96 -10.49 -0.99
CA ILE A 412 16.44 -11.64 -0.24
C ILE A 412 16.17 -11.27 1.23
N HIS A 413 16.99 -10.41 1.82
CA HIS A 413 16.76 -9.87 3.16
C HIS A 413 15.51 -8.98 3.21
N GLU A 414 15.30 -8.13 2.20
CA GLU A 414 14.10 -7.32 2.02
C GLU A 414 12.84 -8.19 1.91
N CYS A 415 12.86 -9.24 1.07
CA CYS A 415 11.78 -10.22 0.94
C CYS A 415 11.45 -10.88 2.28
N ARG A 416 12.48 -11.24 3.07
CA ARG A 416 12.31 -11.79 4.42
C ARG A 416 11.65 -10.80 5.37
N SER A 417 12.10 -9.54 5.35
CA SER A 417 11.55 -8.46 6.18
C SER A 417 10.07 -8.23 5.87
N MET A 418 9.71 -8.25 4.59
CA MET A 418 8.32 -8.13 4.15
C MET A 418 7.44 -9.30 4.64
N LEU A 419 7.89 -10.55 4.44
CA LEU A 419 7.17 -11.74 4.90
C LEU A 419 6.98 -11.75 6.42
N THR A 420 8.04 -11.47 7.18
CA THR A 420 7.98 -11.45 8.65
C THR A 420 7.06 -10.35 9.17
N THR A 421 7.09 -9.16 8.55
CA THR A 421 6.17 -8.05 8.89
C THR A 421 4.71 -8.42 8.57
N MET A 422 4.47 -9.04 7.42
CA MET A 422 3.14 -9.51 7.02
C MET A 422 2.60 -10.58 7.96
N ILE A 423 3.41 -11.58 8.29
CA ILE A 423 3.04 -12.65 9.22
C ILE A 423 2.78 -12.07 10.62
N ALA A 424 3.63 -11.18 11.12
CA ALA A 424 3.44 -10.54 12.42
C ALA A 424 2.11 -9.77 12.50
N LYS A 425 1.75 -9.07 11.42
CA LYS A 425 0.48 -8.33 11.33
C LYS A 425 -0.73 -9.24 11.18
N LEU A 426 -0.60 -10.33 10.44
CA LEU A 426 -1.60 -11.39 10.40
C LEU A 426 -1.79 -12.02 11.78
N GLN A 427 -0.72 -12.37 12.49
CA GLN A 427 -0.76 -12.90 13.85
C GLN A 427 -1.39 -11.89 14.84
N GLU A 428 -1.11 -10.59 14.69
CA GLU A 428 -1.68 -9.52 15.52
C GLU A 428 -3.21 -9.48 15.39
N LYS A 429 -3.73 -9.52 14.16
CA LYS A 429 -5.15 -9.31 13.84
C LYS A 429 -5.96 -10.60 13.61
N SER A 430 -5.36 -11.78 13.78
CA SER A 430 -5.96 -13.07 13.43
C SER A 430 -7.18 -13.49 14.27
N PRO A 431 -8.24 -14.05 13.66
CA PRO A 431 -9.37 -14.67 14.36
C PRO A 431 -9.03 -15.90 15.16
N LEU A 432 -7.86 -16.48 14.94
CA LEU A 432 -7.38 -17.62 15.72
C LEU A 432 -7.24 -17.29 17.23
N LYS A 433 -7.14 -16.00 17.59
CA LYS A 433 -7.17 -15.53 18.99
C LYS A 433 -8.54 -15.67 19.65
N GLN A 434 -9.62 -15.63 18.87
CA GLN A 434 -10.97 -15.64 19.39
C GLN A 434 -11.46 -17.06 19.64
N LYS A 435 -11.78 -17.37 20.90
CA LYS A 435 -12.32 -18.67 21.30
C LYS A 435 -13.62 -19.01 20.57
N ALA A 436 -14.49 -18.02 20.36
CA ALA A 436 -15.73 -18.17 19.59
C ALA A 436 -15.49 -18.66 18.15
N VAL A 437 -14.51 -18.10 17.42
CA VAL A 437 -14.22 -18.53 16.04
C VAL A 437 -13.68 -19.96 16.00
N ARG A 438 -12.85 -20.32 16.99
CA ARG A 438 -12.40 -21.71 17.17
C ARG A 438 -13.56 -22.64 17.48
N GLY A 439 -14.51 -22.21 18.32
CA GLY A 439 -15.72 -22.95 18.63
C GLY A 439 -16.57 -23.19 17.39
N LEU A 440 -16.79 -22.16 16.56
CA LEU A 440 -17.61 -22.23 15.34
C LEU A 440 -17.12 -23.23 14.30
N SER A 441 -15.82 -23.54 14.30
CA SER A 441 -15.26 -24.58 13.42
C SER A 441 -15.72 -26.01 13.76
N SER A 442 -16.44 -26.22 14.86
CA SER A 442 -17.14 -27.48 15.11
C SER A 442 -18.26 -27.73 14.10
N LEU A 443 -18.79 -26.69 13.46
CA LEU A 443 -19.83 -26.80 12.43
C LEU A 443 -19.25 -27.03 11.02
N ASP A 444 -17.93 -27.18 10.90
CA ASP A 444 -17.29 -27.51 9.63
C ASP A 444 -17.46 -29.02 9.33
N PRO A 445 -18.10 -29.40 8.19
CA PRO A 445 -18.24 -30.79 7.78
C PRO A 445 -16.92 -31.58 7.75
N CYS A 446 -15.82 -30.94 7.33
CA CYS A 446 -14.51 -31.58 7.28
C CYS A 446 -14.02 -31.97 8.67
N VAL A 447 -14.23 -31.10 9.67
CA VAL A 447 -13.80 -31.34 11.06
C VAL A 447 -14.62 -32.46 11.70
N ILE A 448 -15.93 -32.48 11.43
CA ILE A 448 -16.86 -33.50 11.93
C ILE A 448 -16.52 -34.88 11.36
N GLN A 449 -16.27 -34.98 10.04
CA GLN A 449 -15.98 -36.26 9.38
C GLN A 449 -14.58 -36.83 9.70
N HIS A 450 -13.56 -35.98 9.85
CA HIS A 450 -12.18 -36.44 10.08
C HIS A 450 -11.84 -36.58 11.57
N SER A 451 -12.45 -35.76 12.44
CA SER A 451 -12.08 -35.67 13.85
C SER A 451 -13.28 -35.36 14.77
N PRO A 452 -14.22 -36.31 14.96
CA PRO A 452 -15.46 -36.07 15.70
C PRO A 452 -15.23 -35.68 17.18
N GLN A 453 -14.23 -36.28 17.83
CA GLN A 453 -13.87 -35.95 19.22
C GLN A 453 -13.38 -34.49 19.38
N LEU A 454 -12.71 -33.96 18.35
CA LEU A 454 -12.22 -32.58 18.34
C LEU A 454 -13.38 -31.60 18.05
N ALA A 455 -14.31 -31.98 17.16
CA ALA A 455 -15.54 -31.24 16.90
C ALA A 455 -16.38 -31.09 18.18
N GLN A 456 -16.58 -32.17 18.95
CA GLN A 456 -17.29 -32.17 20.23
C GLN A 456 -16.67 -31.23 21.28
N LYS A 457 -15.34 -31.24 21.40
CA LYS A 457 -14.61 -30.32 22.29
C LYS A 457 -14.79 -28.86 21.86
N ARG A 458 -14.66 -28.58 20.55
CA ARG A 458 -14.84 -27.23 19.99
C ARG A 458 -16.28 -26.72 20.17
N PHE A 459 -17.29 -27.59 20.00
CA PHE A 459 -18.69 -27.25 20.21
C PHE A 459 -19.00 -26.96 21.69
N SER A 460 -18.39 -27.70 22.62
CA SER A 460 -18.54 -27.41 24.06
C SER A 460 -18.01 -26.01 24.41
N PHE A 461 -16.84 -25.62 23.87
CA PHE A 461 -16.32 -24.26 24.02
C PHE A 461 -17.22 -23.20 23.37
N LEU A 462 -17.87 -23.52 22.24
CA LEU A 462 -18.80 -22.61 21.59
C LEU A 462 -20.02 -22.33 22.48
N LEU A 463 -20.58 -23.37 23.10
CA LEU A 463 -21.70 -23.24 24.02
C LEU A 463 -21.34 -22.42 25.26
N GLU A 464 -20.15 -22.64 25.84
CA GLU A 464 -19.64 -21.83 26.97
C GLU A 464 -19.54 -20.34 26.59
N GLU A 465 -19.00 -20.01 25.42
CA GLU A 465 -18.86 -18.62 24.97
C GLU A 465 -20.21 -17.97 24.64
N LEU A 466 -21.17 -18.71 24.08
CA LEU A 466 -22.53 -18.21 23.82
C LEU A 466 -23.33 -18.01 25.12
N ASN A 467 -23.11 -18.86 26.12
CA ASN A 467 -23.69 -18.72 27.45
C ASN A 467 -23.10 -17.52 28.20
N HIS A 468 -21.77 -17.35 28.18
CA HIS A 468 -21.10 -16.17 28.74
C HIS A 468 -21.59 -14.84 28.12
N ALA A 469 -22.01 -14.88 26.85
CA ALA A 469 -22.59 -13.73 26.16
C ALA A 469 -24.10 -13.54 26.44
N ASN A 470 -24.71 -14.36 27.30
CA ASN A 470 -26.16 -14.40 27.59
C ASN A 470 -27.02 -14.56 26.32
N ILE A 471 -26.52 -15.27 25.30
CA ILE A 471 -27.26 -15.54 24.06
C ILE A 471 -28.11 -16.81 24.19
N ILE A 472 -27.64 -17.77 24.99
CA ILE A 472 -28.25 -19.10 25.19
C ILE A 472 -28.36 -19.38 26.70
N ASN A 473 -29.41 -20.09 27.12
CA ASN A 473 -29.62 -20.54 28.50
C ASN A 473 -28.91 -21.88 28.80
N ASP A 474 -28.55 -22.13 30.06
CA ASP A 474 -27.89 -23.37 30.52
C ASP A 474 -28.62 -24.66 30.08
N VAL A 475 -29.95 -24.66 30.17
CA VAL A 475 -30.80 -25.81 29.80
C VAL A 475 -30.68 -26.11 28.30
N LEU A 476 -30.65 -25.07 27.46
CA LEU A 476 -30.54 -25.21 26.02
C LEU A 476 -29.12 -25.66 25.63
N ALA A 477 -28.10 -25.13 26.31
CA ALA A 477 -26.71 -25.52 26.09
C ALA A 477 -26.47 -27.02 26.40
N GLU A 478 -26.94 -27.53 27.54
CA GLU A 478 -26.78 -28.94 27.90
C GLU A 478 -27.56 -29.88 26.98
N ASN A 479 -28.77 -29.51 26.56
CA ASN A 479 -29.56 -30.30 25.61
C ASN A 479 -28.90 -30.31 24.22
N ALA A 480 -28.48 -29.14 23.70
CA ALA A 480 -27.78 -29.05 22.42
C ALA A 480 -26.45 -29.83 22.41
N LYS A 481 -25.73 -29.87 23.54
CA LYS A 481 -24.50 -30.65 23.69
C LYS A 481 -24.73 -32.15 23.56
N LYS A 482 -25.81 -32.67 24.17
CA LYS A 482 -26.20 -34.10 24.06
C LYS A 482 -26.64 -34.44 22.64
N GLU A 483 -27.45 -33.58 22.02
CA GLU A 483 -27.90 -33.73 20.63
C GLU A 483 -26.71 -33.71 19.64
N TYR A 484 -25.74 -32.81 19.84
CA TYR A 484 -24.54 -32.74 19.01
C TYR A 484 -23.60 -33.95 19.19
N LEU A 485 -23.52 -34.50 20.40
CA LEU A 485 -22.78 -35.74 20.66
C LEU A 485 -23.37 -36.91 19.88
N HIS A 486 -24.70 -37.02 19.86
CA HIS A 486 -25.40 -38.03 19.05
C HIS A 486 -25.13 -37.81 17.55
N PHE A 487 -25.22 -36.56 17.07
CA PHE A 487 -24.96 -36.20 15.67
C PHE A 487 -23.54 -36.54 15.20
N CYS A 488 -22.51 -36.28 16.03
CA CYS A 488 -21.12 -36.61 15.70
C CYS A 488 -20.81 -38.11 15.69
N ASN A 489 -21.64 -38.93 16.33
CA ASN A 489 -21.46 -40.37 16.43
C ASN A 489 -22.26 -41.17 15.37
N LEU A 490 -22.95 -40.48 14.44
CA LEU A 490 -23.60 -41.10 13.29
C LEU A 490 -22.60 -41.85 12.40
N LYS A 491 -23.08 -42.82 11.60
CA LYS A 491 -22.19 -43.62 10.75
C LYS A 491 -21.52 -42.71 9.71
N LYS A 492 -20.25 -43.01 9.39
CA LYS A 492 -19.48 -42.24 8.39
C LYS A 492 -20.15 -42.20 7.01
N SER A 493 -20.89 -43.24 6.63
CA SER A 493 -21.69 -43.30 5.41
C SER A 493 -22.87 -42.31 5.41
N GLU A 494 -23.57 -42.18 6.54
CA GLU A 494 -24.69 -41.25 6.72
C GLU A 494 -24.19 -39.79 6.72
N LEU A 495 -23.07 -39.52 7.41
CA LEU A 495 -22.42 -38.21 7.38
C LEU A 495 -21.88 -37.84 5.99
N GLN A 496 -21.40 -38.82 5.21
CA GLN A 496 -20.98 -38.60 3.83
C GLN A 496 -22.15 -38.32 2.91
N GLU A 497 -23.32 -38.92 3.11
CA GLU A 497 -24.53 -38.61 2.34
C GLU A 497 -25.07 -37.22 2.67
N ILE A 498 -25.11 -36.83 3.96
CA ILE A 498 -25.56 -35.51 4.42
C ILE A 498 -24.67 -34.39 3.87
N PHE A 499 -23.36 -34.60 3.85
CA PHE A 499 -22.38 -33.61 3.39
C PHE A 499 -21.90 -33.85 1.94
N ARG A 500 -22.48 -34.80 1.20
CA ARG A 500 -22.18 -35.03 -0.22
C ARG A 500 -22.26 -33.76 -1.09
N PRO A 501 -23.20 -32.82 -0.83
CA PRO A 501 -23.24 -31.54 -1.55
C PRO A 501 -22.04 -30.61 -1.26
N CYS A 502 -21.26 -30.85 -0.22
CA CYS A 502 -20.04 -30.09 0.10
C CYS A 502 -18.78 -30.61 -0.61
N ASP A 503 -18.73 -31.89 -1.01
CA ASP A 503 -17.56 -32.50 -1.67
C ASP A 503 -17.45 -32.12 -3.15
N GLN A 504 -18.60 -31.88 -3.80
CA GLN A 504 -18.63 -31.23 -5.09
C GLN A 504 -18.50 -29.74 -4.83
N PHE A 505 -17.41 -29.12 -5.29
CA PHE A 505 -17.15 -27.68 -5.29
C PHE A 505 -18.19 -26.89 -6.11
N SER A 506 -19.48 -27.10 -5.84
CA SER A 506 -20.59 -26.35 -6.38
C SER A 506 -20.88 -25.21 -5.43
N ASP A 507 -20.64 -24.00 -5.90
CA ASP A 507 -20.99 -22.76 -5.23
C ASP A 507 -22.52 -22.54 -5.13
N GLU A 508 -23.35 -23.57 -5.26
CA GLU A 508 -24.81 -23.45 -5.26
C GLU A 508 -25.44 -23.67 -3.88
N VAL A 509 -24.97 -24.61 -3.06
CA VAL A 509 -25.62 -24.94 -1.76
C VAL A 509 -24.85 -24.35 -0.57
N GLY A 510 -25.54 -23.70 0.36
CA GLY A 510 -24.97 -23.14 1.59
C GLY A 510 -25.07 -24.09 2.78
N LEU A 511 -24.22 -23.90 3.80
CA LEU A 511 -24.20 -24.73 5.00
C LEU A 511 -25.52 -24.62 5.81
N ASP A 512 -26.18 -23.47 5.71
CA ASP A 512 -27.55 -23.20 6.18
C ASP A 512 -28.61 -24.07 5.50
N THR A 513 -28.51 -24.27 4.18
CA THR A 513 -29.43 -25.14 3.44
C THR A 513 -29.22 -26.61 3.83
N ILE A 514 -27.97 -27.03 4.02
CA ILE A 514 -27.62 -28.41 4.41
C ILE A 514 -28.14 -28.73 5.81
N TYR A 515 -27.76 -27.91 6.81
CA TYR A 515 -28.24 -28.11 8.17
C TYR A 515 -29.76 -27.95 8.29
N GLY A 516 -30.35 -27.01 7.54
CA GLY A 516 -31.80 -26.83 7.51
C GLY A 516 -32.53 -28.05 6.93
N SER A 517 -32.03 -28.65 5.85
CA SER A 517 -32.67 -29.82 5.22
C SER A 517 -32.73 -31.04 6.13
N PHE A 518 -31.73 -31.21 7.01
CA PHE A 518 -31.63 -32.35 7.91
C PHE A 518 -32.27 -32.08 9.29
N LEU A 519 -32.01 -30.93 9.89
CA LEU A 519 -32.35 -30.68 11.30
C LEU A 519 -33.77 -30.14 11.52
N ILE A 520 -34.43 -29.58 10.49
CA ILE A 520 -35.79 -29.01 10.62
C ILE A 520 -36.85 -30.12 10.75
N GLY A 521 -36.62 -31.29 10.17
CA GLY A 521 -37.59 -32.40 10.13
C GLY A 521 -37.54 -33.37 11.31
N GLU A 522 -36.47 -33.36 12.11
CA GLU A 522 -36.25 -34.34 13.18
C GLU A 522 -36.48 -33.76 14.58
N ALA A 523 -37.43 -34.32 15.33
CA ALA A 523 -37.74 -33.90 16.70
C ALA A 523 -36.55 -34.05 17.67
N ASN A 524 -35.58 -34.91 17.34
CA ASN A 524 -34.43 -35.23 18.18
C ASN A 524 -33.33 -34.16 18.17
N TYR A 525 -33.36 -33.18 17.24
CA TYR A 525 -32.30 -32.17 17.08
C TYR A 525 -32.78 -30.73 17.21
N LYS A 526 -33.92 -30.52 17.90
CA LYS A 526 -34.56 -29.21 17.99
C LYS A 526 -33.69 -28.16 18.67
N HIS A 527 -33.01 -28.51 19.77
CA HIS A 527 -32.18 -27.57 20.52
C HIS A 527 -30.86 -27.29 19.78
N LEU A 528 -30.29 -28.31 19.13
CA LEU A 528 -29.12 -28.19 18.30
C LEU A 528 -29.37 -27.25 17.12
N TRP A 529 -30.50 -27.37 16.44
CA TRP A 529 -30.87 -26.47 15.35
C TRP A 529 -30.98 -25.01 15.81
N GLU A 530 -31.52 -24.76 17.01
CA GLU A 530 -31.62 -23.40 17.56
C GLU A 530 -30.25 -22.77 17.78
N VAL A 531 -29.28 -23.53 18.32
CA VAL A 531 -27.89 -23.08 18.46
C VAL A 531 -27.22 -22.86 17.11
N ILE A 532 -27.38 -23.79 16.16
CA ILE A 532 -26.78 -23.68 14.83
C ILE A 532 -27.34 -22.48 14.09
N LYS A 533 -28.65 -22.22 14.20
CA LYS A 533 -29.30 -21.04 13.62
C LYS A 533 -28.69 -19.76 14.16
N ILE A 534 -28.48 -19.64 15.47
CA ILE A 534 -27.78 -18.49 16.06
C ILE A 534 -26.38 -18.36 15.45
N CYS A 535 -25.62 -19.45 15.36
CA CYS A 535 -24.26 -19.47 14.83
C CYS A 535 -24.15 -19.11 13.34
N LEU A 536 -25.15 -19.49 12.54
CA LEU A 536 -25.26 -19.19 11.10
C LEU A 536 -25.94 -17.83 10.81
N VAL A 537 -26.45 -17.16 11.85
CA VAL A 537 -26.99 -15.79 11.80
C VAL A 537 -25.99 -14.78 12.39
N LEU A 538 -25.00 -15.23 13.17
CA LEU A 538 -23.86 -14.41 13.56
C LEU A 538 -23.29 -13.74 12.32
N SER A 539 -23.00 -12.44 12.39
CA SER A 539 -22.51 -11.66 11.25
C SER A 539 -21.34 -12.36 10.55
N HIS A 540 -21.64 -13.11 9.50
CA HIS A 540 -20.66 -13.64 8.56
C HIS A 540 -20.25 -12.41 7.79
N GLY A 541 -19.15 -11.78 8.19
CA GLY A 541 -18.77 -10.45 7.71
C GLY A 541 -18.57 -10.44 6.20
N ASN A 542 -19.67 -10.29 5.46
CA ASN A 542 -19.76 -10.00 4.07
C ASN A 542 -20.89 -9.01 3.85
N ALA A 543 -20.60 -8.11 2.90
CA ALA A 543 -21.48 -7.18 2.24
C ALA A 543 -21.72 -5.77 2.83
N THR A 544 -21.02 -5.26 3.86
CA THR A 544 -21.03 -3.78 4.10
C THR A 544 -19.86 -3.05 3.46
N VAL A 545 -18.68 -3.67 3.34
CA VAL A 545 -17.54 -3.01 2.66
C VAL A 545 -17.60 -3.19 1.14
N GLU A 546 -18.16 -4.31 0.66
CA GLU A 546 -18.43 -4.53 -0.78
C GLU A 546 -19.85 -4.08 -1.18
N GLY A 547 -20.79 -3.97 -0.24
CA GLY A 547 -22.06 -3.24 -0.44
C GLY A 547 -21.88 -1.71 -0.53
N GLY A 548 -20.68 -1.20 -0.27
CA GLY A 548 -20.28 0.17 -0.61
C GLY A 548 -20.35 0.48 -2.11
N PHE A 549 -20.50 -0.54 -2.96
CA PHE A 549 -20.75 -0.40 -4.40
C PHE A 549 -22.23 -0.42 -4.79
N SER A 550 -23.17 -0.67 -3.86
CA SER A 550 -24.62 -0.62 -4.17
C SER A 550 -25.24 0.71 -3.74
N VAL A 551 -25.67 1.44 -4.76
CA VAL A 551 -26.30 2.76 -4.72
C VAL A 551 -27.49 2.82 -3.73
N ASN A 552 -27.27 3.48 -2.59
CA ASN A 552 -28.14 4.57 -2.12
C ASN A 552 -29.54 4.26 -1.55
N LYS A 553 -29.73 3.36 -0.56
CA LYS A 553 -31.05 3.32 0.14
C LYS A 553 -31.14 3.03 1.65
N SER A 554 -30.12 2.55 2.35
CA SER A 554 -30.34 2.08 3.75
C SER A 554 -29.28 2.48 4.79
N LEU A 555 -28.44 3.47 4.51
CA LEU A 555 -27.47 4.04 5.47
C LEU A 555 -28.13 5.07 6.41
N LEU A 556 -28.94 4.62 7.37
CA LEU A 556 -29.25 5.45 8.55
C LEU A 556 -28.90 4.77 9.87
N VAL A 557 -28.96 3.43 9.97
CA VAL A 557 -28.89 2.74 11.27
C VAL A 557 -27.45 2.43 11.72
N GLU A 558 -26.54 2.04 10.83
CA GLU A 558 -25.21 1.54 11.24
C GLU A 558 -24.13 2.64 11.43
N ASN A 559 -24.45 3.91 11.15
CA ASN A 559 -23.57 5.06 11.40
C ASN A 559 -23.99 5.88 12.63
N MET A 560 -24.93 5.38 13.43
CA MET A 560 -25.45 6.11 14.58
C MET A 560 -24.50 6.03 15.77
N HIS A 561 -24.24 7.18 16.39
CA HIS A 561 -23.49 7.22 17.64
C HIS A 561 -24.31 6.54 18.74
N GLU A 562 -23.64 5.99 19.76
CA GLU A 562 -24.26 5.28 20.89
C GLU A 562 -25.47 6.03 21.50
N LYS A 563 -25.34 7.35 21.67
CA LYS A 563 -26.42 8.22 22.16
C LYS A 563 -27.68 8.19 21.29
N THR A 564 -27.52 8.09 19.97
CA THR A 564 -28.62 8.03 19.01
C THR A 564 -29.31 6.67 19.05
N VAL A 565 -28.54 5.59 19.24
CA VAL A 565 -29.09 4.23 19.40
C VAL A 565 -29.89 4.11 20.70
N ILE A 566 -29.35 4.62 21.81
CA ILE A 566 -30.04 4.67 23.11
C ILE A 566 -31.35 5.47 23.00
N ALA A 567 -31.32 6.63 22.33
CA ALA A 567 -32.52 7.45 22.13
C ALA A 567 -33.59 6.73 21.30
N GLN A 568 -33.20 6.05 20.21
CA GLN A 568 -34.15 5.27 19.42
C GLN A 568 -34.72 4.08 20.18
N ARG A 569 -33.91 3.44 21.04
CA ARG A 569 -34.38 2.33 21.86
C ARG A 569 -35.39 2.79 22.90
N HIS A 570 -35.14 3.90 23.59
CA HIS A 570 -36.13 4.51 24.49
C HIS A 570 -37.43 4.85 23.77
N ILE A 571 -37.35 5.43 22.56
CA ILE A 571 -38.55 5.73 21.76
C ILE A 571 -39.31 4.45 21.39
N HIS A 572 -38.59 3.40 21.00
CA HIS A 572 -39.18 2.11 20.66
C HIS A 572 -39.88 1.45 21.86
N ASP A 573 -39.22 1.43 23.02
CA ASP A 573 -39.76 0.80 24.23
C ASP A 573 -41.03 1.53 24.72
N GLU A 574 -41.05 2.87 24.66
CA GLU A 574 -42.24 3.69 24.98
C GLU A 574 -43.40 3.49 23.99
N ILE A 575 -43.11 3.35 22.68
CA ILE A 575 -44.13 3.05 21.66
C ILE A 575 -44.74 1.66 21.91
N GLN A 576 -43.93 0.72 22.37
CA GLN A 576 -44.36 -0.64 22.68
C GLN A 576 -45.21 -0.68 23.95
N GLU A 577 -44.84 0.08 24.99
CA GLU A 577 -45.61 0.24 26.23
C GLU A 577 -46.97 0.92 25.99
N ALA A 578 -47.04 1.88 25.07
CA ALA A 578 -48.28 2.54 24.67
C ALA A 578 -49.24 1.65 23.83
N GLY A 579 -48.85 0.41 23.49
CA GLY A 579 -49.66 -0.50 22.66
C GLY A 579 -49.64 -0.18 21.17
N GLY A 580 -48.58 0.52 20.71
CA GLY A 580 -48.35 0.85 19.31
C GLY A 580 -48.63 2.32 18.94
N ILE A 581 -48.20 2.71 17.74
CA ILE A 581 -48.17 4.11 17.27
C ILE A 581 -49.55 4.80 17.31
N LYS A 582 -50.64 4.04 17.22
CA LYS A 582 -52.01 4.56 17.14
C LYS A 582 -52.56 5.07 18.49
N ASN A 583 -51.98 4.65 19.62
CA ASN A 583 -52.46 4.99 20.96
C ASN A 583 -51.69 6.15 21.61
N ILE A 584 -50.73 6.75 20.90
CA ILE A 584 -49.86 7.80 21.44
C ILE A 584 -50.55 9.16 21.30
N HIS A 585 -50.93 9.76 22.44
CA HIS A 585 -51.45 11.13 22.47
C HIS A 585 -50.31 12.15 22.36
N ILE A 586 -50.29 12.92 21.26
CA ILE A 586 -49.29 13.98 21.03
C ILE A 586 -49.50 15.11 22.04
N SER A 587 -48.60 15.24 23.01
CA SER A 587 -48.65 16.30 24.01
C SER A 587 -48.09 17.63 23.48
N LYS A 588 -48.57 18.75 24.04
CA LYS A 588 -48.06 20.10 23.73
C LYS A 588 -46.54 20.23 23.97
N LYS A 589 -46.03 19.56 25.02
CA LYS A 589 -44.59 19.52 25.34
C LYS A 589 -43.76 18.86 24.23
N MET A 590 -44.29 17.82 23.58
CA MET A 590 -43.61 17.13 22.49
C MET A 590 -43.47 18.04 21.26
N LEU A 591 -44.52 18.80 20.95
CA LEU A 591 -44.50 19.79 19.86
C LEU A 591 -43.51 20.92 20.10
N ASP A 592 -43.40 21.41 21.35
CA ASP A 592 -42.42 22.42 21.72
C ASP A 592 -40.98 21.86 21.67
N TYR A 593 -40.81 20.59 22.03
CA TYR A 593 -39.54 19.89 21.88
C TYR A 593 -39.11 19.80 20.41
N VAL A 594 -40.00 19.42 19.49
CA VAL A 594 -39.67 19.35 18.06
C VAL A 594 -39.30 20.72 17.50
N ARG A 595 -40.06 21.78 17.86
CA ARG A 595 -39.77 23.16 17.43
C ARG A 595 -38.37 23.64 17.86
N GLY A 596 -37.91 23.25 19.05
CA GLY A 596 -36.58 23.63 19.56
C GLY A 596 -35.41 22.75 19.12
N ALA A 597 -35.64 21.67 18.36
CA ALA A 597 -34.62 20.65 18.09
C ALA A 597 -33.41 21.18 17.31
N ARG A 598 -33.65 22.02 16.28
CA ARG A 598 -32.58 22.57 15.44
C ARG A 598 -31.65 23.52 16.21
N LYS A 599 -32.20 24.34 17.11
CA LYS A 599 -31.41 25.25 17.94
C LYS A 599 -30.46 24.48 18.87
N ARG A 600 -30.99 23.47 19.56
CA ARG A 600 -30.19 22.60 20.45
C ARG A 600 -29.12 21.81 19.72
N TYR A 601 -29.38 21.40 18.47
CA TYR A 601 -28.37 20.75 17.64
C TYR A 601 -27.19 21.68 17.31
N HIS A 602 -27.46 22.94 16.97
CA HIS A 602 -26.40 23.93 16.75
C HIS A 602 -25.58 24.21 18.02
N GLU A 603 -26.24 24.36 19.18
CA GLU A 603 -25.55 24.51 20.47
C GLU A 603 -24.64 23.32 20.78
N TYR A 604 -25.10 22.09 20.51
CA TYR A 604 -24.29 20.88 20.67
C TYR A 604 -23.03 20.85 19.77
N LEU A 605 -23.15 21.31 18.51
CA LEU A 605 -22.01 21.36 17.59
C LEU A 605 -20.95 22.36 18.05
N GLU A 606 -21.35 23.52 18.55
CA GLU A 606 -20.44 24.53 19.11
C GLU A 606 -19.69 23.99 20.34
N MET A 607 -20.38 23.35 21.27
CA MET A 607 -19.74 22.71 22.43
C MET A 607 -18.71 21.66 22.01
N LYS A 608 -19.04 20.81 21.02
CA LYS A 608 -18.13 19.76 20.52
C LYS A 608 -16.87 20.35 19.88
N LYS A 609 -16.98 21.51 19.22
CA LYS A 609 -15.86 22.24 18.65
C LYS A 609 -14.92 22.78 19.74
N GLN A 610 -15.48 23.31 20.82
CA GLN A 610 -14.73 23.79 21.98
C GLN A 610 -14.00 22.64 22.69
N GLU A 611 -14.68 21.53 22.98
CA GLU A 611 -14.05 20.34 23.60
C GLU A 611 -12.88 19.78 22.78
N LYS A 612 -13.00 19.78 21.45
CA LYS A 612 -11.92 19.32 20.56
C LYS A 612 -10.70 20.23 20.67
N SER A 613 -10.91 21.54 20.62
CA SER A 613 -9.84 22.55 20.78
C SER A 613 -9.11 22.41 22.12
N GLU A 614 -9.84 22.18 23.21
CA GLU A 614 -9.23 21.94 24.52
C GLU A 614 -8.43 20.64 24.59
N LYS A 615 -8.94 19.55 24.01
CA LYS A 615 -8.22 18.27 23.95
C LYS A 615 -6.93 18.39 23.14
N ASP A 616 -6.96 19.13 22.03
CA ASP A 616 -5.78 19.36 21.20
C ASP A 616 -4.73 20.21 21.94
N LYS A 617 -5.15 21.24 22.69
CA LYS A 617 -4.26 22.02 23.58
C LYS A 617 -3.61 21.15 24.66
N LYS A 618 -4.40 20.34 25.39
CA LYS A 618 -3.88 19.43 26.42
C LYS A 618 -2.90 18.40 25.85
N LYS A 619 -3.16 17.89 24.63
CA LYS A 619 -2.28 16.94 23.95
C LYS A 619 -0.96 17.60 23.52
N ALA A 620 -0.99 18.86 23.08
CA ALA A 620 0.21 19.63 22.77
C ALA A 620 1.06 19.91 24.01
N GLU A 621 0.44 20.29 25.14
CA GLU A 621 1.13 20.48 26.42
C GLU A 621 1.77 19.19 26.93
N LYS A 622 1.06 18.07 26.87
CA LYS A 622 1.62 16.76 27.24
C LYS A 622 2.85 16.39 26.41
N ARG A 623 2.82 16.64 25.10
CA ARG A 623 3.99 16.41 24.21
C ARG A 623 5.19 17.27 24.60
N LYS A 624 4.98 18.53 24.99
CA LYS A 624 6.06 19.42 25.45
C LYS A 624 6.69 18.90 26.75
N LEU A 625 5.86 18.47 27.71
CA LEU A 625 6.33 17.87 28.96
C LEU A 625 7.10 16.56 28.72
N ASP A 626 6.61 15.67 27.86
CA ASP A 626 7.28 14.40 27.54
C ASP A 626 8.68 14.62 26.93
N ILE A 627 8.86 15.67 26.12
CA ILE A 627 10.18 16.05 25.56
C ILE A 627 11.09 16.55 26.69
N GLN A 628 10.60 17.43 27.57
CA GLN A 628 11.39 17.94 28.69
C GLN A 628 11.83 16.83 29.67
N VAL A 629 10.95 15.86 29.95
CA VAL A 629 11.27 14.70 30.78
C VAL A 629 12.39 13.88 30.15
N LYS A 630 12.31 13.58 28.84
CA LYS A 630 13.37 12.86 28.12
C LYS A 630 14.72 13.58 28.15
N ASP A 631 14.72 14.90 28.00
CA ASP A 631 15.94 15.71 28.06
C ASP A 631 16.58 15.67 29.46
N LEU A 632 15.77 15.77 30.52
CA LEU A 632 16.24 15.68 31.91
C LEU A 632 16.75 14.28 32.27
N GLU A 633 16.06 13.22 31.82
CA GLU A 633 16.53 11.84 31.99
C GLU A 633 17.85 11.60 31.26
N GLY A 634 18.01 12.15 30.06
CA GLY A 634 19.27 12.13 29.31
C GLY A 634 20.41 12.82 30.06
N LYS A 635 20.17 14.00 30.63
CA LYS A 635 21.15 14.71 31.47
C LYS A 635 21.52 13.90 32.72
N ARG A 636 20.53 13.31 33.40
CA ARG A 636 20.76 12.45 34.58
C ARG A 636 21.68 11.27 34.27
N LYS A 637 21.44 10.58 33.13
CA LYS A 637 22.28 9.45 32.70
C LYS A 637 23.73 9.87 32.44
N LYS A 638 23.94 10.98 31.74
CA LYS A 638 25.29 11.51 31.49
C LYS A 638 26.03 11.83 32.80
N LEU A 639 25.32 12.42 33.77
CA LEU A 639 25.88 12.79 35.06
C LEU A 639 26.23 11.56 35.93
N MET A 640 25.39 10.51 35.90
CA MET A 640 25.71 9.23 36.56
C MET A 640 26.95 8.56 35.96
N MET A 641 27.05 8.49 34.63
CA MET A 641 28.25 7.92 33.98
C MET A 641 29.53 8.66 34.38
N ALA A 642 29.51 10.00 34.36
CA ALA A 642 30.67 10.80 34.76
C ALA A 642 31.02 10.65 36.26
N THR A 643 30.05 10.32 37.11
CA THR A 643 30.29 10.09 38.55
C THR A 643 30.89 8.69 38.78
N GLU A 644 30.43 7.69 38.04
CA GLU A 644 30.98 6.32 38.08
C GLU A 644 32.43 6.29 37.59
N GLU A 645 32.74 6.98 36.48
CA GLU A 645 34.12 7.09 35.97
C GLU A 645 35.06 7.71 37.01
N LYS A 646 34.63 8.77 37.71
CA LYS A 646 35.41 9.38 38.79
C LYS A 646 35.59 8.44 39.98
N ARG A 647 34.56 7.64 40.30
CA ARG A 647 34.61 6.67 41.39
C ARG A 647 35.62 5.56 41.08
N GLU A 648 35.59 5.02 39.85
CA GLU A 648 36.56 4.00 39.41
C GLU A 648 38.00 4.54 39.46
N ALA A 649 38.23 5.78 39.01
CA ALA A 649 39.55 6.42 39.10
C ALA A 649 40.07 6.50 40.54
N ILE A 650 39.20 6.90 41.49
CA ILE A 650 39.55 6.96 42.91
C ILE A 650 39.83 5.55 43.47
N GLU A 651 39.04 4.53 43.10
CA GLU A 651 39.27 3.16 43.55
C GLU A 651 40.62 2.60 43.08
N VAL A 652 41.03 2.92 41.85
CA VAL A 652 42.36 2.56 41.31
C VAL A 652 43.47 3.23 42.11
N GLU A 653 43.37 4.54 42.37
CA GLU A 653 44.37 5.30 43.13
C GLU A 653 44.49 4.77 44.57
N LEU A 654 43.37 4.39 45.18
CA LEU A 654 43.30 3.81 46.52
C LEU A 654 43.94 2.41 46.56
N GLN A 655 43.79 1.60 45.51
CA GLN A 655 44.48 0.32 45.37
C GLN A 655 46.00 0.49 45.22
N GLU A 656 46.45 1.47 44.44
CA GLU A 656 47.88 1.77 44.31
C GLU A 656 48.51 2.21 45.62
N LEU A 657 47.84 3.09 46.37
CA LEU A 657 48.29 3.54 47.69
C LEU A 657 48.34 2.38 48.69
N LYS A 658 47.35 1.49 48.69
CA LYS A 658 47.36 0.28 49.53
C LYS A 658 48.51 -0.66 49.18
N LYS A 659 48.82 -0.85 47.90
CA LYS A 659 50.00 -1.64 47.46
C LYS A 659 51.30 -1.02 47.93
N LYS A 660 51.45 0.30 47.81
CA LYS A 660 52.63 1.03 48.32
C LYS A 660 52.74 0.92 49.85
N GLN A 661 51.63 1.04 50.57
CA GLN A 661 51.60 0.85 52.02
C GLN A 661 52.02 -0.56 52.42
N ALA A 662 51.55 -1.59 51.71
CA ALA A 662 51.93 -2.98 51.97
C ALA A 662 53.41 -3.28 51.66
N SER A 663 54.07 -2.48 50.82
CA SER A 663 55.51 -2.61 50.54
C SER A 663 56.42 -1.90 51.56
N LEU A 664 55.84 -1.10 52.47
CA LEU A 664 56.56 -0.35 53.52
C LEU A 664 56.56 -1.07 54.88
N TYR A 665 55.78 -2.15 55.01
CA TYR A 665 55.78 -3.09 56.14
C TYR A 665 56.46 -4.38 55.72
#